data_AF-A0A936JU56-F1
#
_entry.id   AF-A0A936JU56-F1
#
_cell.length_a   1.000
_cell.length_b   1.000
_cell.length_c   1.000
_cell.angle_alpha   90.00
_cell.angle_beta   90.00
_cell.angle_gamma   90.00
#
_symmetry.space_group_name_H-M   'P 1'
#
loop_
_entity.id
_entity.type
_entity.pdbx_description
1 polymer ?
#
loop_
_entity_poly.entity_id
_entity_poly.type
_entity_poly.pdbx_seq_one_letter_code
_entity_poly.pdbx_strand_id
1 'polypeptide(L)'
;MQTNGPFYNADATTYFPTDAGQYMATRSTGAANPTYQAWLGAPQMYGGVWMQVDQGATSPYVTSLPEYKNIGGVSSTGTIDGSIGGLPFSRRVTVATTAYWAERESKAKYQKWGLWKSTTLSDSSVFDFYNNLIDGDNKEEWQNFHNFNAALTQTFFHQKLGFEAAYDQQRYRRGQYSFNGGGALYVDINAYNMDGTANKNVGKAYIESGYTYGNSASDNTTESARLSAYFTHDFNRNGKNGWVMKLLGRHTLSGLYSQDMARSDNRSFKRYGTPDSFGALVATPSVAADMNGNDRTVTSTIYLSDSLKGSSTYKGVSIPNAGAAIQVPDVATLRYFDSTWNAPSVNKADPWVNTYNGQVVTQSENPSNYVGWKETPVDLLSAENGDQDALTYGATLSRRKVDSRAAVLQSFFWDGAIVGLYGIRTDNVKSWAFDASKQMAGNYNTNRVNLAALDKNGALQYSTVGKTYNLYEANSPSWSVVAKLNKFVGDRLPVNVSVYYNESQNFQIGGTRNDIYGVLLPAPSGKTNDRGIMISTKDERFSLRVNKYQTSVTNATNTTGVPTWFLLGGGNFIQRNEDRADAYEYHLTNLGDPTSVAGTGTTTGTWTWRYAPRTINGVAESQEAADALSAAAVSAWRAYTAEPIVKRILAAWGFNDFGTTKPTTMATPVSNFVATEDQISRGWEYEFTANPTKNWRLTFNASETKAQRNNIGGATLQEFIDLTNRYQNGPMGDMRQWGGGQNSASPALASWNSNFYSKYSLMKLQEGNNSSELRRWRFNLVSNYNFTEGFLKGVNVGAGYRWQDKIAIGYPVIENKDGTVTFDIAKPYYGETQDAIDLWIGYERKLTSKINWRVQLNVRNLGDGNKLVPLSTQWDGTVAAWGIAPCQTWTLTNTFSF
;
A
#
# COMPACT_ATOMS: atom_id res chain seq x y z
N MET A 1 33.62 -13.34 -3.46
CA MET A 1 33.06 -13.29 -4.83
C MET A 1 32.46 -14.65 -5.10
N GLN A 2 31.23 -14.71 -5.58
CA GLN A 2 30.49 -15.97 -5.67
C GLN A 2 30.50 -16.50 -7.11
N THR A 3 30.83 -17.78 -7.26
CA THR A 3 30.59 -18.57 -8.47
C THR A 3 29.12 -18.99 -8.48
N ASN A 4 28.38 -18.67 -9.53
CA ASN A 4 26.97 -19.02 -9.65
C ASN A 4 26.80 -20.54 -9.83
N GLY A 5 26.23 -21.22 -8.83
CA GLY A 5 25.81 -22.62 -8.93
C GLY A 5 25.73 -23.37 -7.59
N PRO A 6 24.59 -23.96 -7.19
CA PRO A 6 24.54 -25.06 -6.26
C PRO A 6 25.04 -26.33 -6.96
N PHE A 7 25.94 -27.06 -6.30
CA PHE A 7 26.38 -28.38 -6.73
C PHE A 7 26.09 -29.38 -5.63
N TYR A 8 25.40 -30.47 -5.98
CA TYR A 8 25.20 -31.64 -5.13
C TYR A 8 25.95 -32.82 -5.75
N ASN A 9 26.63 -33.62 -4.91
CA ASN A 9 27.10 -34.97 -5.25
C ASN A 9 25.95 -35.99 -5.09
N ALA A 10 26.13 -37.20 -5.64
CA ALA A 10 25.14 -38.29 -5.68
C ALA A 10 24.64 -38.78 -4.30
N ASP A 11 25.31 -38.44 -3.21
CA ASP A 11 24.92 -38.76 -1.83
C ASP A 11 24.46 -37.51 -1.03
N ALA A 12 24.51 -36.33 -1.65
CA ALA A 12 24.34 -35.00 -1.05
C ALA A 12 25.19 -34.70 0.20
N THR A 13 26.30 -35.43 0.41
CA THR A 13 27.12 -35.28 1.62
C THR A 13 28.34 -34.38 1.42
N THR A 14 28.87 -34.26 0.20
CA THR A 14 30.12 -33.52 -0.10
C THR A 14 29.93 -32.41 -1.13
N TYR A 15 30.56 -31.25 -0.86
CA TYR A 15 30.64 -30.05 -1.73
C TYR A 15 32.01 -30.02 -2.44
N PHE A 16 32.06 -29.49 -3.67
CA PHE A 16 33.34 -29.15 -4.32
C PHE A 16 33.84 -27.78 -3.84
N PRO A 17 35.13 -27.61 -3.55
CA PRO A 17 35.67 -26.43 -2.90
C PRO A 17 35.72 -25.24 -3.86
N THR A 18 34.65 -24.45 -3.91
CA THR A 18 34.73 -23.09 -4.43
C THR A 18 33.95 -22.13 -3.54
N ASP A 19 34.32 -21.95 -2.27
CA ASP A 19 34.08 -20.76 -1.39
C ASP A 19 32.81 -19.88 -1.62
N ALA A 20 31.70 -20.45 -2.08
CA ALA A 20 30.59 -19.69 -2.62
C ALA A 20 29.41 -19.80 -1.66
N GLY A 21 29.19 -18.70 -0.93
CA GLY A 21 28.05 -18.56 -0.03
C GLY A 21 26.73 -18.93 -0.73
N GLN A 22 25.80 -19.61 -0.07
CA GLN A 22 24.50 -19.96 -0.64
C GLN A 22 23.38 -19.29 0.16
N TYR A 23 22.29 -18.87 -0.49
CA TYR A 23 21.17 -18.25 0.21
C TYR A 23 20.19 -19.28 0.82
N MET A 24 20.33 -20.57 0.49
CA MET A 24 19.52 -21.66 1.05
C MET A 24 20.18 -22.22 2.30
N ALA A 25 19.47 -22.26 3.43
CA ALA A 25 20.03 -22.73 4.70
C ALA A 25 20.27 -24.25 4.75
N THR A 26 19.73 -24.98 3.76
CA THR A 26 19.54 -26.44 3.85
C THR A 26 19.71 -27.09 2.50
N ARG A 27 20.30 -28.29 2.52
CA ARG A 27 20.50 -29.14 1.35
C ARG A 27 19.16 -29.71 0.86
N SER A 28 19.12 -30.19 -0.38
CA SER A 28 17.98 -30.96 -0.93
C SER A 28 17.65 -32.21 -0.12
N THR A 29 18.64 -32.76 0.59
CA THR A 29 18.51 -33.89 1.54
C THR A 29 18.11 -33.48 2.96
N GLY A 30 17.80 -32.21 3.18
CA GLY A 30 17.44 -31.69 4.50
C GLY A 30 18.63 -31.42 5.43
N ALA A 31 19.86 -31.84 5.10
CA ALA A 31 21.04 -31.52 5.93
C ALA A 31 21.35 -30.00 5.95
N ALA A 32 22.06 -29.52 6.98
CA ALA A 32 22.50 -28.13 7.04
C ALA A 32 23.46 -27.78 5.90
N ASN A 33 23.31 -26.59 5.32
CA ASN A 33 24.19 -26.12 4.26
C ASN A 33 25.43 -25.41 4.86
N PRO A 34 26.64 -25.98 4.73
CA PRO A 34 27.85 -25.44 5.35
C PRO A 34 28.32 -24.12 4.70
N THR A 35 27.88 -23.81 3.48
CA THR A 35 28.19 -22.56 2.80
C THR A 35 27.04 -21.56 2.89
N TYR A 36 26.01 -21.80 3.70
CA TYR A 36 24.89 -20.88 3.86
C TYR A 36 25.34 -19.50 4.38
N GLN A 37 24.82 -18.44 3.77
CA GLN A 37 25.05 -17.06 4.17
C GLN A 37 23.71 -16.32 4.21
N ALA A 38 23.24 -15.97 5.40
CA ALA A 38 21.99 -15.24 5.59
C ALA A 38 21.99 -13.85 4.91
N TRP A 39 23.17 -13.30 4.64
CA TRP A 39 23.35 -12.02 3.94
C TRP A 39 23.13 -12.11 2.43
N LEU A 40 22.90 -13.30 1.90
CA LEU A 40 22.54 -13.51 0.51
C LEU A 40 21.02 -13.54 0.34
N GLY A 41 20.55 -12.77 -0.62
CA GLY A 41 19.15 -12.65 -0.98
C GLY A 41 18.84 -13.05 -2.42
N ALA A 42 17.54 -13.05 -2.75
CA ALA A 42 17.07 -13.25 -4.11
C ALA A 42 16.76 -11.88 -4.74
N PRO A 43 17.21 -11.61 -5.98
CA PRO A 43 16.81 -10.42 -6.70
C PRO A 43 15.31 -10.48 -7.06
N GLN A 44 14.72 -9.33 -7.37
CA GLN A 44 13.37 -9.28 -7.98
C GLN A 44 13.34 -9.91 -9.37
N MET A 45 14.48 -9.91 -10.06
CA MET A 45 14.62 -10.48 -11.38
C MET A 45 14.57 -12.01 -11.35
N TYR A 46 13.42 -12.55 -11.72
CA TYR A 46 13.17 -13.97 -11.81
C TYR A 46 12.24 -14.24 -13.00
N GLY A 47 12.58 -15.20 -13.86
CA GLY A 47 11.82 -15.51 -15.08
C GLY A 47 11.72 -14.39 -16.11
N GLY A 48 11.08 -14.71 -17.25
CA GLY A 48 10.77 -13.74 -18.31
C GLY A 48 11.99 -13.13 -18.99
N VAL A 49 11.79 -11.96 -19.60
CA VAL A 49 12.80 -11.22 -20.35
C VAL A 49 13.60 -10.35 -19.39
N TRP A 50 14.92 -10.50 -19.37
CA TRP A 50 15.82 -9.66 -18.59
C TRP A 50 16.68 -8.78 -19.49
N MET A 51 16.59 -7.48 -19.25
CA MET A 51 17.31 -6.41 -19.91
C MET A 51 18.39 -5.83 -18.99
N GLN A 52 19.61 -5.69 -19.50
CA GLN A 52 20.70 -4.99 -18.81
C GLN A 52 21.00 -3.66 -19.50
N VAL A 53 21.08 -2.61 -18.68
CA VAL A 53 21.26 -1.22 -19.13
C VAL A 53 22.39 -0.59 -18.30
N ASP A 54 23.22 0.23 -18.95
CA ASP A 54 24.22 1.06 -18.28
C ASP A 54 23.61 2.44 -17.94
N GLN A 55 24.17 3.10 -16.93
CA GLN A 55 23.70 4.43 -16.50
C GLN A 55 23.59 5.42 -17.66
N GLY A 56 22.44 6.10 -17.76
CA GLY A 56 22.16 7.09 -18.81
C GLY A 56 21.83 6.53 -20.20
N ALA A 57 21.95 5.21 -20.43
CA ALA A 57 21.60 4.60 -21.70
C ALA A 57 20.08 4.42 -21.85
N THR A 58 19.56 4.63 -23.06
CA THR A 58 18.13 4.49 -23.37
C THR A 58 17.75 3.13 -23.93
N SER A 59 18.71 2.25 -24.21
CA SER A 59 18.46 0.91 -24.76
C SER A 59 19.30 -0.15 -24.06
N PRO A 60 18.77 -1.37 -23.90
CA PRO A 60 19.53 -2.45 -23.28
C PRO A 60 20.65 -2.94 -24.19
N TYR A 61 21.79 -3.29 -23.60
CA TYR A 61 22.92 -3.89 -24.34
C TYR A 61 22.90 -5.43 -24.27
N VAL A 62 22.09 -6.02 -23.37
CA VAL A 62 21.83 -7.46 -23.28
C VAL A 62 20.35 -7.67 -23.00
N THR A 63 19.75 -8.60 -23.75
CA THR A 63 18.41 -9.15 -23.49
C THR A 63 18.51 -10.67 -23.42
N SER A 64 18.16 -11.26 -22.28
CA SER A 64 18.33 -12.71 -22.04
C SER A 64 17.30 -13.26 -21.06
N LEU A 65 17.22 -14.58 -20.89
CA LEU A 65 16.54 -15.15 -19.73
C LEU A 65 17.46 -15.07 -18.49
N PRO A 66 16.94 -14.75 -17.29
CA PRO A 66 17.75 -14.69 -16.07
C PRO A 66 18.02 -16.06 -15.44
N GLU A 67 17.43 -17.14 -15.98
CA GLU A 67 17.65 -18.52 -15.55
C GLU A 67 17.29 -19.55 -16.63
N TYR A 68 17.79 -20.78 -16.48
CA TYR A 68 17.39 -21.90 -17.33
C TYR A 68 15.93 -22.29 -17.08
N LYS A 69 15.13 -22.38 -18.15
CA LYS A 69 13.74 -22.83 -18.08
C LYS A 69 13.57 -24.32 -18.36
N ASN A 70 14.45 -24.89 -19.16
CA ASN A 70 14.54 -26.33 -19.46
C ASN A 70 13.22 -27.00 -19.87
N ILE A 71 12.26 -26.25 -20.41
CA ILE A 71 10.90 -26.75 -20.72
C ILE A 71 10.86 -27.93 -21.70
N GLY A 72 11.92 -28.13 -22.48
CA GLY A 72 12.08 -29.25 -23.42
C GLY A 72 13.03 -30.35 -22.94
N GLY A 73 13.55 -30.24 -21.71
CA GLY A 73 14.38 -31.26 -21.07
C GLY A 73 13.66 -32.61 -21.03
N VAL A 74 14.38 -33.67 -21.36
CA VAL A 74 13.83 -35.03 -21.47
C VAL A 74 14.49 -35.93 -20.43
N SER A 75 13.72 -36.90 -19.96
CA SER A 75 14.20 -38.01 -19.13
C SER A 75 14.93 -39.09 -19.96
N SER A 76 15.55 -40.06 -19.28
CA SER A 76 16.21 -41.21 -19.92
C SER A 76 15.28 -42.05 -20.81
N THR A 77 13.97 -42.02 -20.56
CA THR A 77 12.94 -42.72 -21.35
C THR A 77 12.42 -41.90 -22.54
N GLY A 78 12.81 -40.62 -22.65
CA GLY A 78 12.41 -39.72 -23.72
C GLY A 78 11.16 -38.88 -23.44
N THR A 79 10.55 -39.01 -22.26
CA THR A 79 9.45 -38.13 -21.83
C THR A 79 9.99 -36.76 -21.41
N ILE A 80 9.33 -35.66 -21.80
CA ILE A 80 9.67 -34.31 -21.33
C ILE A 80 9.41 -34.23 -19.82
N ASP A 81 10.44 -33.89 -19.06
CA ASP A 81 10.40 -33.75 -17.60
C ASP A 81 10.79 -32.34 -17.11
N GLY A 82 11.24 -31.48 -18.02
CA GLY A 82 11.62 -30.11 -17.70
C GLY A 82 13.00 -29.99 -17.03
N SER A 83 13.82 -31.04 -17.07
CA SER A 83 15.10 -31.11 -16.36
C SER A 83 16.27 -31.38 -17.30
N ILE A 84 17.43 -30.78 -16.99
CA ILE A 84 18.73 -31.10 -17.59
C ILE A 84 19.79 -30.99 -16.49
N GLY A 85 20.11 -32.12 -15.85
CA GLY A 85 20.99 -32.21 -14.69
C GLY A 85 22.45 -31.85 -14.95
N GLY A 86 22.87 -31.80 -16.22
CA GLY A 86 24.18 -31.30 -16.62
C GLY A 86 24.27 -29.77 -16.70
N LEU A 87 23.17 -29.04 -16.58
CA LEU A 87 23.19 -27.58 -16.49
C LEU A 87 23.38 -27.11 -15.04
N PRO A 88 24.21 -26.09 -14.79
CA PRO A 88 24.32 -25.52 -13.46
C PRO A 88 23.04 -24.75 -13.11
N PHE A 89 22.66 -24.73 -11.84
CA PHE A 89 21.60 -23.79 -11.44
C PHE A 89 22.11 -22.37 -11.52
N SER A 90 21.26 -21.50 -12.07
CA SER A 90 21.72 -20.27 -12.69
C SER A 90 21.01 -19.02 -12.18
N ARG A 91 20.27 -19.11 -11.07
CA ARG A 91 19.62 -17.92 -10.49
C ARG A 91 20.67 -16.98 -9.91
N ARG A 92 20.55 -15.70 -10.24
CA ARG A 92 21.38 -14.66 -9.65
C ARG A 92 21.07 -14.50 -8.17
N VAL A 93 22.10 -14.09 -7.43
CA VAL A 93 22.02 -13.80 -6.00
C VAL A 93 22.35 -12.33 -5.77
N THR A 94 21.70 -11.71 -4.79
CA THR A 94 21.95 -10.33 -4.37
C THR A 94 22.30 -10.26 -2.88
N VAL A 95 22.61 -9.08 -2.36
CA VAL A 95 22.76 -8.84 -0.92
C VAL A 95 21.38 -8.64 -0.29
N ALA A 96 21.11 -9.35 0.80
CA ALA A 96 19.86 -9.27 1.54
C ALA A 96 19.67 -7.91 2.24
N THR A 97 18.43 -7.42 2.30
CA THR A 97 18.09 -6.32 3.22
C THR A 97 18.19 -6.80 4.68
N THR A 98 18.27 -5.88 5.64
CA THR A 98 18.37 -6.25 7.07
C THR A 98 17.17 -7.07 7.56
N ALA A 99 15.95 -6.77 7.09
CA ALA A 99 14.77 -7.60 7.40
C ALA A 99 14.90 -9.02 6.81
N TYR A 100 15.35 -9.11 5.56
CA TYR A 100 15.48 -10.38 4.85
C TYR A 100 16.60 -11.27 5.40
N TRP A 101 17.72 -10.65 5.81
CA TRP A 101 18.78 -11.33 6.55
C TRP A 101 18.25 -11.88 7.88
N ALA A 102 17.58 -11.04 8.67
CA ALA A 102 17.11 -11.43 10.00
C ALA A 102 16.06 -12.54 9.96
N GLU A 103 15.21 -12.59 8.92
CA GLU A 103 14.27 -13.70 8.69
C GLU A 103 14.98 -15.06 8.60
N ARG A 104 16.24 -15.09 8.17
CA ARG A 104 16.95 -16.33 7.84
C ARG A 104 18.16 -16.60 8.74
N GLU A 105 18.56 -15.63 9.55
CA GLU A 105 19.58 -15.82 10.58
C GLU A 105 18.93 -16.40 11.83
N SER A 106 19.15 -17.70 12.08
CA SER A 106 18.59 -18.42 13.23
C SER A 106 18.95 -17.81 14.59
N LYS A 107 20.07 -17.08 14.67
CA LYS A 107 20.53 -16.38 15.88
C LYS A 107 19.99 -14.96 16.01
N ALA A 108 19.30 -14.44 14.99
CA ALA A 108 18.73 -13.10 15.04
C ALA A 108 17.62 -13.06 16.10
N LYS A 109 17.76 -12.14 17.06
CA LYS A 109 16.78 -11.98 18.13
C LYS A 109 15.41 -11.69 17.51
N TYR A 110 14.38 -12.36 17.98
CA TYR A 110 13.02 -12.22 17.48
C TYR A 110 12.75 -12.62 16.02
N GLN A 111 13.64 -13.37 15.38
CA GLN A 111 13.45 -13.86 14.00
C GLN A 111 12.07 -14.51 13.78
N LYS A 112 11.62 -15.37 14.71
CA LYS A 112 10.35 -16.11 14.62
C LYS A 112 9.09 -15.23 14.59
N TRP A 113 9.20 -13.96 15.01
CA TRP A 113 8.09 -13.01 15.06
C TRP A 113 8.18 -11.92 13.98
N GLY A 114 9.20 -11.95 13.11
CA GLY A 114 9.31 -11.02 11.98
C GLY A 114 9.44 -9.55 12.39
N LEU A 115 10.10 -9.25 13.51
CA LEU A 115 10.16 -7.89 14.08
C LEU A 115 11.23 -6.97 13.46
N TRP A 116 12.11 -7.52 12.61
CA TRP A 116 13.16 -6.75 11.95
C TRP A 116 12.63 -5.99 10.75
N LYS A 117 13.04 -4.73 10.63
CA LYS A 117 12.70 -3.85 9.50
C LYS A 117 13.92 -3.64 8.60
N SER A 118 13.67 -3.37 7.33
CA SER A 118 14.72 -2.94 6.38
C SER A 118 15.26 -1.58 6.81
N THR A 119 16.59 -1.44 6.82
CA THR A 119 17.27 -0.19 7.15
C THR A 119 17.34 0.71 5.92
N THR A 120 16.92 1.97 6.03
CA THR A 120 16.98 2.94 4.93
C THR A 120 18.35 3.61 4.83
N LEU A 121 18.77 3.97 3.62
CA LEU A 121 19.98 4.77 3.40
C LEU A 121 19.86 6.12 4.12
N SER A 122 20.92 6.51 4.85
CA SER A 122 20.98 7.77 5.60
C SER A 122 22.24 8.61 5.30
N ASP A 123 23.18 8.05 4.56
CA ASP A 123 24.44 8.70 4.19
C ASP A 123 24.36 9.19 2.74
N SER A 124 24.19 10.50 2.54
CA SER A 124 24.05 11.11 1.22
C SER A 124 25.34 11.09 0.40
N SER A 125 26.49 10.70 0.99
CA SER A 125 27.73 10.48 0.24
C SER A 125 27.72 9.19 -0.59
N VAL A 126 26.73 8.31 -0.35
CA VAL A 126 26.48 7.11 -1.17
C VAL A 126 25.64 7.46 -2.39
N PHE A 127 24.54 8.18 -2.17
CA PHE A 127 23.62 8.66 -3.21
C PHE A 127 22.99 9.96 -2.69
N ASP A 128 22.98 11.01 -3.50
CA ASP A 128 22.40 12.30 -3.13
C ASP A 128 20.88 12.29 -3.24
N PHE A 129 20.24 11.61 -2.29
CA PHE A 129 18.79 11.49 -2.17
C PHE A 129 18.08 12.80 -1.79
N TYR A 130 18.83 13.87 -1.49
CA TYR A 130 18.23 15.19 -1.25
C TYR A 130 17.87 15.90 -2.55
N ASN A 131 18.66 15.69 -3.61
CA ASN A 131 18.50 16.39 -4.88
C ASN A 131 18.08 15.47 -6.03
N ASN A 132 18.18 14.14 -5.87
CA ASN A 132 17.96 13.19 -6.97
C ASN A 132 17.02 12.05 -6.57
N LEU A 133 16.21 11.60 -7.54
CA LEU A 133 15.52 10.31 -7.50
C LEU A 133 16.41 9.25 -8.16
N ILE A 134 16.51 8.06 -7.56
CA ILE A 134 17.46 7.01 -8.00
C ILE A 134 17.09 6.45 -9.38
N ASP A 135 15.81 6.44 -9.72
CA ASP A 135 15.23 5.95 -10.97
C ASP A 135 15.34 6.92 -12.15
N GLY A 136 15.81 8.16 -11.92
CA GLY A 136 15.97 9.15 -12.99
C GLY A 136 14.65 9.40 -13.74
N ASP A 137 14.71 9.38 -15.07
CA ASP A 137 13.56 9.61 -15.94
C ASP A 137 12.70 8.34 -16.16
N ASN A 138 12.98 7.24 -15.46
CA ASN A 138 12.30 5.94 -15.69
C ASN A 138 10.92 5.84 -15.01
N LYS A 139 10.26 6.96 -14.71
CA LYS A 139 8.93 7.04 -14.12
C LYS A 139 8.16 8.21 -14.74
N GLU A 140 6.87 8.02 -14.97
CA GLU A 140 5.98 9.06 -15.49
C GLU A 140 4.65 9.11 -14.74
N GLU A 141 4.11 10.31 -14.55
CA GLU A 141 2.77 10.55 -13.99
C GLU A 141 2.02 11.57 -14.86
N TRP A 142 0.73 11.35 -15.11
CA TRP A 142 -0.10 12.27 -15.89
C TRP A 142 -1.43 12.57 -15.20
N GLN A 143 -1.94 13.78 -15.41
CA GLN A 143 -3.22 14.25 -14.86
C GLN A 143 -3.92 15.18 -15.85
N ASN A 144 -5.20 14.90 -16.14
CA ASN A 144 -6.04 15.67 -17.06
C ASN A 144 -7.36 16.03 -16.36
N PHE A 145 -7.66 17.32 -16.24
CA PHE A 145 -8.85 17.84 -15.56
C PHE A 145 -9.70 18.68 -16.50
N HIS A 146 -10.98 18.35 -16.60
CA HIS A 146 -11.98 19.13 -17.34
C HIS A 146 -13.12 19.46 -16.39
N ASN A 147 -13.57 20.72 -16.39
CA ASN A 147 -14.68 21.17 -15.57
C ASN A 147 -15.70 22.01 -16.38
N PHE A 148 -16.94 21.97 -15.93
CA PHE A 148 -18.02 22.84 -16.39
C PHE A 148 -18.88 23.22 -15.18
N ASN A 149 -19.13 24.52 -15.02
CA ASN A 149 -19.98 25.06 -13.96
C ASN A 149 -20.99 26.07 -14.50
N ALA A 150 -22.22 25.99 -13.97
CA ALA A 150 -23.28 26.95 -14.26
C ALA A 150 -24.07 27.23 -12.98
N ALA A 151 -24.40 28.49 -12.73
CA ALA A 151 -25.20 28.90 -11.57
C ALA A 151 -26.20 30.00 -11.94
N LEU A 152 -27.39 29.94 -11.34
CA LEU A 152 -28.44 30.93 -11.45
C LEU A 152 -28.92 31.29 -10.04
N THR A 153 -28.88 32.58 -9.71
CA THR A 153 -29.32 33.10 -8.41
C THR A 153 -30.35 34.21 -8.62
N GLN A 154 -31.41 34.18 -7.84
CA GLN A 154 -32.41 35.25 -7.82
C GLN A 154 -32.81 35.56 -6.37
N THR A 155 -32.95 36.85 -6.07
CA THR A 155 -33.43 37.33 -4.77
C THR A 155 -34.70 38.16 -4.91
N PHE A 156 -35.51 38.19 -3.85
CA PHE A 156 -36.80 38.87 -3.78
C PHE A 156 -36.94 39.61 -2.45
N PHE A 157 -37.86 40.59 -2.42
CA PHE A 157 -38.27 41.32 -1.20
C PHE A 157 -37.11 41.92 -0.39
N HIS A 158 -36.14 42.56 -1.07
CA HIS A 158 -34.91 43.06 -0.44
C HIS A 158 -34.11 41.94 0.24
N GLN A 159 -33.89 40.85 -0.51
CA GLN A 159 -33.09 39.68 -0.09
C GLN A 159 -33.69 38.87 1.07
N LYS A 160 -34.99 39.02 1.38
CA LYS A 160 -35.66 38.17 2.39
C LYS A 160 -35.95 36.77 1.90
N LEU A 161 -36.09 36.60 0.60
CA LEU A 161 -36.28 35.33 -0.07
C LEU A 161 -35.29 35.27 -1.21
N GLY A 162 -34.66 34.12 -1.40
CA GLY A 162 -33.82 33.89 -2.57
C GLY A 162 -33.69 32.40 -2.84
N PHE A 163 -33.32 32.08 -4.07
CA PHE A 163 -32.94 30.73 -4.46
C PHE A 163 -31.69 30.75 -5.33
N GLU A 164 -31.00 29.62 -5.33
CA GLU A 164 -29.87 29.34 -6.19
C GLU A 164 -30.03 27.94 -6.78
N ALA A 165 -29.88 27.86 -8.09
CA ALA A 165 -29.72 26.60 -8.81
C ALA A 165 -28.30 26.54 -9.37
N ALA A 166 -27.57 25.46 -9.08
CA ALA A 166 -26.19 25.28 -9.52
C ALA A 166 -25.99 23.88 -10.11
N TYR A 167 -25.17 23.79 -11.15
CA TYR A 167 -24.72 22.56 -11.77
C TYR A 167 -23.21 22.60 -11.96
N ASP A 168 -22.55 21.50 -11.61
CA ASP A 168 -21.11 21.28 -11.78
C ASP A 168 -20.87 19.88 -12.32
N GLN A 169 -20.00 19.78 -13.32
CA GLN A 169 -19.48 18.51 -13.83
C GLN A 169 -17.96 18.60 -13.92
N GLN A 170 -17.29 17.56 -13.42
CA GLN A 170 -15.85 17.45 -13.44
C GLN A 170 -15.46 16.05 -13.91
N ARG A 171 -14.50 15.99 -14.84
CA ARG A 171 -13.85 14.75 -15.25
C ARG A 171 -12.36 14.87 -14.98
N TYR A 172 -11.85 13.94 -14.18
CA TYR A 172 -10.45 13.89 -13.79
C TYR A 172 -9.89 12.51 -14.14
N ARG A 173 -8.93 12.50 -15.08
CA ARG A 173 -8.19 11.31 -15.47
C ARG A 173 -6.76 11.44 -14.99
N ARG A 174 -6.24 10.40 -14.35
CA ARG A 174 -4.84 10.35 -13.93
C ARG A 174 -4.27 8.95 -14.09
N GLY A 175 -2.96 8.85 -14.12
CA GLY A 175 -2.28 7.59 -14.05
C GLY A 175 -0.79 7.75 -13.84
N GLN A 176 -0.11 6.62 -13.76
CA GLN A 176 1.33 6.55 -13.61
C GLN A 176 1.90 5.32 -14.29
N TYR A 177 3.11 5.49 -14.82
CA TYR A 177 4.04 4.43 -15.18
C TYR A 177 5.14 4.41 -14.13
N SER A 178 5.12 3.38 -13.29
CA SER A 178 6.03 3.24 -12.17
C SER A 178 7.34 2.61 -12.62
N PHE A 179 8.45 3.04 -12.01
CA PHE A 179 9.67 2.25 -12.06
C PHE A 179 9.52 0.96 -11.26
N ASN A 180 8.63 0.83 -10.27
CA ASN A 180 8.40 -0.42 -9.52
C ASN A 180 9.67 -1.15 -9.00
N GLY A 181 10.74 -0.44 -8.71
CA GLY A 181 11.93 -1.03 -8.10
C GLY A 181 11.71 -1.30 -6.61
N GLY A 182 12.35 -2.33 -6.06
CA GLY A 182 12.29 -2.68 -4.63
C GLY A 182 12.81 -1.62 -3.64
N GLY A 183 13.07 -0.38 -4.10
CA GLY A 183 13.58 0.73 -3.29
C GLY A 183 14.98 0.49 -2.72
N ALA A 184 15.69 -0.50 -3.26
CA ALA A 184 16.99 -0.94 -2.79
C ALA A 184 18.07 -0.68 -3.83
N LEU A 185 19.21 -0.23 -3.35
CA LEU A 185 20.45 -0.11 -4.10
C LEU A 185 21.28 -1.37 -3.82
N TYR A 186 21.51 -2.16 -4.85
CA TYR A 186 22.22 -3.44 -4.76
C TYR A 186 23.65 -3.32 -5.25
N VAL A 187 24.45 -4.35 -4.98
CA VAL A 187 25.77 -4.55 -5.59
C VAL A 187 25.78 -5.94 -6.23
N ASP A 188 26.22 -6.02 -7.47
CA ASP A 188 26.29 -7.28 -8.19
C ASP A 188 27.45 -8.15 -7.67
N ILE A 189 27.13 -9.30 -7.08
CA ILE A 189 28.12 -10.21 -6.49
C ILE A 189 28.41 -11.44 -7.36
N ASN A 190 27.76 -11.54 -8.52
CA ASN A 190 27.79 -12.70 -9.40
C ASN A 190 29.04 -12.64 -10.28
N ALA A 191 29.98 -13.59 -10.17
CA ALA A 191 31.23 -13.53 -10.92
C ALA A 191 31.11 -13.99 -12.40
N TYR A 192 30.09 -14.78 -12.71
CA TYR A 192 29.89 -15.38 -14.03
C TYR A 192 28.43 -15.22 -14.49
N ASN A 193 28.26 -15.04 -15.80
CA ASN A 193 26.97 -15.13 -16.46
C ASN A 193 26.52 -16.59 -16.55
N MET A 194 25.26 -16.82 -16.94
CA MET A 194 24.70 -18.17 -17.03
C MET A 194 25.43 -19.06 -18.04
N ASP A 195 25.95 -18.49 -19.13
CA ASP A 195 26.71 -19.21 -20.15
C ASP A 195 28.16 -19.53 -19.73
N GLY A 196 28.52 -19.26 -18.47
CA GLY A 196 29.86 -19.47 -17.93
C GLY A 196 30.86 -18.37 -18.28
N THR A 197 30.47 -17.36 -19.07
CA THR A 197 31.35 -16.22 -19.35
C THR A 197 31.51 -15.33 -18.11
N ALA A 198 32.63 -14.60 -18.02
CA ALA A 198 32.85 -13.68 -16.90
C ALA A 198 31.82 -12.54 -16.89
N ASN A 199 31.27 -12.22 -15.72
CA ASN A 199 30.34 -11.09 -15.56
C ASN A 199 31.11 -9.77 -15.49
N LYS A 200 31.00 -8.94 -16.54
CA LYS A 200 31.62 -7.60 -16.58
C LYS A 200 31.09 -6.62 -15.53
N ASN A 201 29.92 -6.91 -14.94
CA ASN A 201 29.25 -6.02 -14.00
C ASN A 201 29.51 -6.38 -12.53
N VAL A 202 30.33 -7.40 -12.26
CA VAL A 202 30.64 -7.79 -10.87
C VAL A 202 31.23 -6.62 -10.07
N GLY A 203 30.66 -6.38 -8.90
CA GLY A 203 30.97 -5.29 -7.98
C GLY A 203 30.30 -3.96 -8.30
N LYS A 204 29.60 -3.81 -9.44
CA LYS A 204 28.87 -2.57 -9.74
C LYS A 204 27.60 -2.47 -8.90
N ALA A 205 27.31 -1.26 -8.44
CA ALA A 205 26.00 -0.96 -7.85
C ALA A 205 24.91 -0.88 -8.93
N TYR A 206 23.72 -1.36 -8.61
CA TYR A 206 22.59 -1.38 -9.55
C TYR A 206 21.23 -1.20 -8.86
N ILE A 207 20.25 -0.79 -9.65
CA ILE A 207 18.82 -0.91 -9.32
C ILE A 207 18.15 -1.82 -10.33
N GLU A 208 17.03 -2.42 -9.95
CA GLU A 208 16.27 -3.30 -10.82
C GLU A 208 14.77 -3.08 -10.69
N SER A 209 14.04 -3.44 -11.74
CA SER A 209 12.59 -3.38 -11.78
C SER A 209 12.00 -4.44 -12.71
N GLY A 210 10.94 -5.12 -12.24
CA GLY A 210 10.08 -5.95 -13.08
C GLY A 210 8.88 -5.21 -13.70
N TYR A 211 8.65 -3.94 -13.40
CA TYR A 211 7.54 -3.12 -13.94
C TYR A 211 6.11 -3.69 -13.84
N THR A 212 5.91 -4.78 -13.09
CA THR A 212 4.62 -5.48 -12.94
C THR A 212 3.64 -4.71 -12.08
N TYR A 213 4.11 -4.07 -11.00
CA TYR A 213 3.25 -3.41 -10.00
C TYR A 213 3.43 -1.90 -10.01
N GLY A 214 2.54 -1.19 -9.31
CA GLY A 214 2.61 0.27 -9.15
C GLY A 214 2.11 1.08 -10.34
N ASN A 215 1.79 0.48 -11.48
CA ASN A 215 1.17 1.19 -12.59
C ASN A 215 -0.35 1.18 -12.45
N SER A 216 -0.97 2.33 -12.68
CA SER A 216 -2.40 2.48 -12.52
C SER A 216 -2.95 3.60 -13.40
N ALA A 217 -4.21 3.46 -13.80
CA ALA A 217 -4.97 4.53 -14.45
C ALA A 217 -6.33 4.65 -13.77
N SER A 218 -6.82 5.88 -13.63
CA SER A 218 -8.10 6.20 -13.00
C SER A 218 -8.85 7.24 -13.83
N ASP A 219 -10.10 6.94 -14.18
CA ASP A 219 -11.04 7.89 -14.80
C ASP A 219 -12.18 8.15 -13.83
N ASN A 220 -12.21 9.37 -13.27
CA ASN A 220 -13.21 9.80 -12.31
C ASN A 220 -14.09 10.88 -12.94
N THR A 221 -15.39 10.73 -12.76
CA THR A 221 -16.38 11.74 -13.17
C THR A 221 -17.29 12.06 -12.00
N THR A 222 -17.43 13.33 -11.68
CA THR A 222 -18.37 13.82 -10.66
C THR A 222 -19.34 14.81 -11.29
N GLU A 223 -20.61 14.69 -10.92
CA GLU A 223 -21.68 15.59 -11.33
C GLU A 223 -22.48 15.99 -10.10
N SER A 224 -22.78 17.27 -9.96
CA SER A 224 -23.53 17.83 -8.83
C SER A 224 -24.57 18.81 -9.34
N ALA A 225 -25.84 18.55 -9.05
CA ALA A 225 -26.94 19.48 -9.25
C ALA A 225 -27.54 19.89 -7.91
N ARG A 226 -27.71 21.19 -7.66
CA ARG A 226 -28.18 21.72 -6.37
C ARG A 226 -29.23 22.79 -6.57
N LEU A 227 -30.30 22.72 -5.78
CA LEU A 227 -31.29 23.77 -5.62
C LEU A 227 -31.36 24.13 -4.14
N SER A 228 -31.04 25.37 -3.81
CA SER A 228 -31.18 25.90 -2.46
C SER A 228 -32.12 27.09 -2.44
N ALA A 229 -32.85 27.25 -1.35
CA ALA A 229 -33.73 28.40 -1.14
C ALA A 229 -33.69 28.82 0.32
N TYR A 230 -33.91 30.10 0.59
CA TYR A 230 -33.98 30.61 1.95
C TYR A 230 -35.08 31.66 2.11
N PHE A 231 -35.63 31.73 3.31
CA PHE A 231 -36.59 32.75 3.73
C PHE A 231 -36.20 33.31 5.09
N THR A 232 -36.17 34.64 5.22
CA THR A 232 -35.85 35.35 6.46
C THR A 232 -37.00 36.24 6.91
N HIS A 233 -37.39 36.09 8.18
CA HIS A 233 -38.35 36.96 8.85
C HIS A 233 -37.72 37.59 10.10
N ASP A 234 -37.99 38.88 10.33
CA ASP A 234 -37.51 39.63 11.48
C ASP A 234 -38.70 40.27 12.21
N PHE A 235 -39.05 39.71 13.37
CA PHE A 235 -40.17 40.15 14.21
C PHE A 235 -39.89 41.50 14.88
N ASN A 236 -38.63 41.89 15.06
CA ASN A 236 -38.22 43.14 15.71
C ASN A 236 -37.67 44.19 14.73
N ARG A 237 -37.94 44.05 13.43
CA ARG A 237 -37.36 44.88 12.36
C ARG A 237 -37.44 46.40 12.60
N ASN A 238 -38.51 46.86 13.23
CA ASN A 238 -38.76 48.29 13.45
C ASN A 238 -38.31 48.80 14.83
N GLY A 239 -37.83 47.92 15.72
CA GLY A 239 -37.37 48.26 17.08
C GLY A 239 -38.44 48.83 18.02
N LYS A 240 -39.70 48.88 17.60
CA LYS A 240 -40.81 49.59 18.28
C LYS A 240 -41.80 48.66 19.02
N ASN A 241 -41.64 47.34 18.96
CA ASN A 241 -42.73 46.39 19.22
C ASN A 241 -42.65 45.61 20.56
N GLY A 242 -42.07 46.20 21.61
CA GLY A 242 -42.09 45.65 22.97
C GLY A 242 -41.20 44.41 23.20
N TRP A 243 -41.18 43.92 24.45
CA TRP A 243 -40.34 42.79 24.91
C TRP A 243 -40.53 41.51 24.08
N VAL A 244 -41.77 41.23 23.62
CA VAL A 244 -42.12 39.95 22.96
C VAL A 244 -41.44 39.83 21.60
N MET A 245 -41.53 40.88 20.79
CA MET A 245 -40.93 40.88 19.46
C MET A 245 -39.41 40.85 19.52
N LYS A 246 -38.82 41.47 20.56
CA LYS A 246 -37.39 41.37 20.85
C LYS A 246 -36.98 39.94 21.24
N LEU A 247 -37.79 39.23 22.03
CA LEU A 247 -37.53 37.83 22.35
C LEU A 247 -37.54 36.96 21.09
N LEU A 248 -38.57 37.11 20.23
CA LEU A 248 -38.69 36.36 18.97
C LEU A 248 -37.54 36.67 18.01
N GLY A 249 -37.24 37.95 17.77
CA GLY A 249 -36.10 38.37 16.97
C GLY A 249 -36.17 37.94 15.50
N ARG A 250 -35.07 37.45 14.94
CA ARG A 250 -34.95 37.13 13.50
C ARG A 250 -34.76 35.64 13.27
N HIS A 251 -35.44 35.08 12.26
CA HIS A 251 -35.31 33.69 11.86
C HIS A 251 -35.06 33.57 10.37
N THR A 252 -34.16 32.66 10.00
CA THR A 252 -33.89 32.26 8.63
C THR A 252 -34.14 30.76 8.50
N LEU A 253 -35.03 30.39 7.60
CA LEU A 253 -35.27 29.00 7.20
C LEU A 253 -34.63 28.79 5.82
N SER A 254 -33.77 27.80 5.71
CA SER A 254 -33.11 27.41 4.47
C SER A 254 -33.46 25.97 4.12
N GLY A 255 -33.68 25.70 2.83
CA GLY A 255 -33.90 24.38 2.27
C GLY A 255 -32.87 24.07 1.19
N LEU A 256 -32.51 22.79 1.07
CA LEU A 256 -31.61 22.28 0.03
C LEU A 256 -32.16 20.97 -0.53
N TYR A 257 -32.14 20.87 -1.85
CA TYR A 257 -32.22 19.60 -2.58
C TYR A 257 -30.97 19.47 -3.44
N SER A 258 -30.27 18.35 -3.36
CA SER A 258 -29.11 18.08 -4.20
C SER A 258 -29.05 16.65 -4.70
N GLN A 259 -28.46 16.48 -5.87
CA GLN A 259 -28.09 15.19 -6.42
C GLN A 259 -26.61 15.23 -6.78
N ASP A 260 -25.83 14.35 -6.14
CA ASP A 260 -24.41 14.19 -6.42
C ASP A 260 -24.17 12.78 -7.00
N MET A 261 -23.52 12.71 -8.16
CA MET A 261 -23.10 11.45 -8.79
C MET A 261 -21.57 11.41 -8.85
N ALA A 262 -21.00 10.24 -8.56
CA ALA A 262 -19.59 9.95 -8.77
C ALA A 262 -19.43 8.62 -9.48
N ARG A 263 -18.58 8.56 -10.51
CA ARG A 263 -18.17 7.33 -11.19
C ARG A 263 -16.65 7.24 -11.16
N SER A 264 -16.12 6.06 -10.90
CA SER A 264 -14.68 5.78 -10.86
C SER A 264 -14.39 4.46 -11.56
N ASP A 265 -13.55 4.49 -12.59
CA ASP A 265 -12.93 3.31 -13.22
C ASP A 265 -11.45 3.31 -12.84
N ASN A 266 -11.00 2.33 -12.05
CA ASN A 266 -9.61 2.19 -11.62
C ASN A 266 -9.02 0.91 -12.19
N ARG A 267 -7.85 1.02 -12.83
CA ARG A 267 -7.14 -0.09 -13.46
C ARG A 267 -5.73 -0.21 -12.90
N SER A 268 -5.27 -1.44 -12.73
CA SER A 268 -3.89 -1.83 -12.41
C SER A 268 -3.36 -2.71 -13.54
N PHE A 269 -2.17 -2.38 -14.04
CA PHE A 269 -1.58 -3.02 -15.21
C PHE A 269 -0.06 -3.14 -15.08
N LYS A 270 0.54 -4.00 -15.90
CA LYS A 270 2.00 -4.03 -16.08
C LYS A 270 2.40 -2.92 -17.04
N ARG A 271 3.55 -2.28 -16.81
CA ARG A 271 4.08 -1.30 -17.78
C ARG A 271 4.53 -2.01 -19.06
N TYR A 272 5.28 -3.10 -18.88
CA TYR A 272 5.80 -3.96 -19.96
C TYR A 272 5.50 -5.43 -19.68
N GLY A 273 5.32 -6.22 -20.72
CA GLY A 273 5.04 -7.66 -20.62
C GLY A 273 5.32 -8.39 -21.92
N THR A 274 4.89 -9.64 -21.99
CA THR A 274 5.03 -10.48 -23.20
C THR A 274 3.66 -10.97 -23.67
N PRO A 275 3.46 -11.20 -24.99
CA PRO A 275 2.22 -11.77 -25.51
C PRO A 275 2.06 -13.24 -25.11
N ASP A 276 0.86 -13.80 -25.30
CA ASP A 276 0.56 -15.18 -24.89
C ASP A 276 1.42 -16.22 -25.64
N SER A 277 1.81 -15.92 -26.88
CA SER A 277 2.73 -16.74 -27.68
C SER A 277 4.10 -16.93 -27.02
N PHE A 278 4.54 -15.99 -26.18
CA PHE A 278 5.80 -16.10 -25.44
C PHE A 278 5.75 -17.17 -24.36
N GLY A 279 4.58 -17.41 -23.75
CA GLY A 279 4.46 -18.30 -22.60
C GLY A 279 4.98 -19.72 -22.88
N ALA A 280 4.74 -20.24 -24.09
CA ALA A 280 5.22 -21.56 -24.52
C ALA A 280 6.75 -21.69 -24.62
N LEU A 281 7.49 -20.57 -24.64
CA LEU A 281 8.95 -20.56 -24.70
C LEU A 281 9.60 -20.72 -23.31
N VAL A 282 8.90 -20.34 -22.24
CA VAL A 282 9.52 -20.13 -20.92
C VAL A 282 8.84 -20.88 -19.78
N ALA A 283 7.64 -21.45 -20.01
CA ALA A 283 6.87 -22.09 -18.95
C ALA A 283 5.95 -23.20 -19.50
N THR A 284 5.54 -24.12 -18.61
CA THR A 284 4.50 -25.11 -18.90
C THR A 284 3.11 -24.44 -19.02
N PRO A 285 2.12 -25.06 -19.69
CA PRO A 285 0.84 -24.40 -20.01
C PRO A 285 0.09 -23.80 -18.81
N SER A 286 0.18 -24.40 -17.62
CA SER A 286 -0.45 -23.88 -16.40
C SER A 286 0.21 -22.61 -15.86
N VAL A 287 1.52 -22.46 -16.05
CA VAL A 287 2.33 -21.33 -15.56
C VAL A 287 2.45 -20.23 -16.64
N ALA A 288 2.47 -20.62 -17.91
CA ALA A 288 2.48 -19.73 -19.07
C ALA A 288 1.22 -18.87 -19.21
N ALA A 289 0.12 -19.27 -18.57
CA ALA A 289 -1.14 -18.54 -18.64
C ALA A 289 -1.09 -17.19 -17.91
N ASP A 290 -0.39 -17.08 -16.78
CA ASP A 290 -0.44 -15.92 -15.88
C ASP A 290 0.32 -14.69 -16.41
N MET A 291 -0.42 -13.65 -16.81
CA MET A 291 0.12 -12.40 -17.37
C MET A 291 1.02 -11.64 -16.38
N ASN A 292 0.68 -11.64 -15.09
CA ASN A 292 1.50 -11.07 -14.03
C ASN A 292 2.47 -12.07 -13.39
N GLY A 293 2.59 -13.27 -13.97
CA GLY A 293 3.63 -14.22 -13.62
C GLY A 293 5.01 -13.67 -13.94
N ASN A 294 5.98 -14.03 -13.10
CA ASN A 294 7.38 -13.65 -13.27
C ASN A 294 7.95 -14.17 -14.61
N ASP A 295 7.51 -15.34 -15.07
CA ASP A 295 7.87 -15.90 -16.37
C ASP A 295 7.46 -15.04 -17.58
N ARG A 296 6.49 -14.13 -17.41
CA ARG A 296 5.99 -13.22 -18.45
C ARG A 296 6.37 -11.77 -18.22
N THR A 297 7.32 -11.54 -17.32
CA THR A 297 7.75 -10.21 -16.92
C THR A 297 8.92 -9.74 -17.77
N VAL A 298 8.93 -8.44 -18.10
CA VAL A 298 10.07 -7.77 -18.71
C VAL A 298 10.74 -7.00 -17.59
N THR A 299 11.95 -7.40 -17.23
CA THR A 299 12.71 -6.84 -16.10
C THR A 299 13.93 -6.09 -16.61
N SER A 300 14.21 -4.92 -16.04
CA SER A 300 15.42 -4.15 -16.33
C SER A 300 16.32 -4.06 -15.11
N THR A 301 17.62 -4.26 -15.33
CA THR A 301 18.69 -3.95 -14.38
C THR A 301 19.49 -2.77 -14.91
N ILE A 302 19.59 -1.70 -14.12
CA ILE A 302 20.35 -0.49 -14.46
C ILE A 302 21.61 -0.44 -13.58
N TYR A 303 22.78 -0.64 -14.17
CA TYR A 303 24.05 -0.52 -13.47
C TYR A 303 24.46 0.95 -13.36
N LEU A 304 24.66 1.41 -12.13
CA LEU A 304 24.79 2.83 -11.78
C LEU A 304 26.23 3.28 -11.51
N SER A 305 27.18 2.35 -11.40
CA SER A 305 28.55 2.69 -10.98
C SER A 305 29.59 1.79 -11.62
N ASP A 306 30.86 2.18 -11.49
CA ASP A 306 31.99 1.28 -11.66
C ASP A 306 32.04 0.21 -10.57
N SER A 307 32.93 -0.78 -10.74
CA SER A 307 33.05 -1.86 -9.77
C SER A 307 33.54 -1.34 -8.42
N LEU A 308 32.76 -1.55 -7.36
CA LEU A 308 33.09 -1.27 -5.97
C LEU A 308 33.94 -2.36 -5.32
N LYS A 309 34.43 -3.33 -6.11
CA LYS A 309 35.27 -4.42 -5.62
C LYS A 309 36.57 -3.86 -5.03
N GLY A 310 36.87 -4.27 -3.80
CA GLY A 310 38.09 -3.85 -3.10
C GLY A 310 37.96 -2.57 -2.29
N SER A 311 36.82 -1.88 -2.37
CA SER A 311 36.50 -0.75 -1.49
C SER A 311 36.37 -1.21 -0.05
N SER A 312 37.06 -0.55 0.88
CA SER A 312 37.00 -0.83 2.32
C SER A 312 35.86 -0.12 3.05
N THR A 313 35.17 0.81 2.37
CA THR A 313 34.04 1.59 2.90
C THR A 313 33.03 1.88 1.80
N TYR A 314 31.75 1.98 2.18
CA TYR A 314 30.67 2.43 1.30
C TYR A 314 30.55 3.96 1.28
N LYS A 315 31.17 4.68 2.23
CA LYS A 315 31.05 6.14 2.33
C LYS A 315 31.80 6.83 1.19
N GLY A 316 31.19 7.84 0.58
CA GLY A 316 31.79 8.65 -0.48
C GLY A 316 31.75 8.04 -1.88
N VAL A 317 31.12 6.88 -2.07
CA VAL A 317 31.06 6.20 -3.39
C VAL A 317 30.29 7.00 -4.46
N SER A 318 29.45 7.96 -4.06
CA SER A 318 28.79 8.94 -4.95
C SER A 318 28.11 8.32 -6.18
N ILE A 319 27.24 7.35 -5.95
CA ILE A 319 26.48 6.67 -7.00
C ILE A 319 25.49 7.66 -7.65
N PRO A 320 25.44 7.78 -8.99
CA PRO A 320 24.47 8.61 -9.70
C PRO A 320 23.08 7.97 -9.76
N ASN A 321 22.09 8.73 -10.23
CA ASN A 321 20.79 8.15 -10.62
C ASN A 321 20.87 7.40 -11.95
N ALA A 322 19.79 6.71 -12.32
CA ALA A 322 19.67 5.93 -13.55
C ALA A 322 19.82 6.75 -14.85
N GLY A 323 19.58 8.06 -14.81
CA GLY A 323 19.61 8.91 -15.99
C GLY A 323 18.35 8.78 -16.85
N ALA A 324 18.53 8.69 -18.17
CA ALA A 324 17.45 8.72 -19.15
C ALA A 324 16.47 7.53 -19.05
N ALA A 325 15.26 7.72 -19.59
CA ALA A 325 14.22 6.70 -19.63
C ALA A 325 14.58 5.57 -20.61
N ILE A 326 14.53 4.33 -20.13
CA ILE A 326 14.73 3.14 -20.96
C ILE A 326 13.57 3.02 -21.95
N GLN A 327 13.91 2.90 -23.22
CA GLN A 327 12.98 2.61 -24.29
C GLN A 327 12.95 1.09 -24.50
N VAL A 328 11.87 0.45 -24.04
CA VAL A 328 11.64 -0.98 -24.28
C VAL A 328 11.21 -1.17 -25.74
N PRO A 329 11.94 -1.96 -26.54
CA PRO A 329 11.60 -2.16 -27.94
C PRO A 329 10.36 -3.06 -28.10
N ASP A 330 9.59 -2.88 -29.18
CA ASP A 330 8.45 -3.74 -29.50
C ASP A 330 8.90 -5.20 -29.81
N VAL A 331 10.13 -5.36 -30.32
CA VAL A 331 10.76 -6.66 -30.57
C VAL A 331 12.16 -6.67 -29.99
N ALA A 332 12.48 -7.67 -29.18
CA ALA A 332 13.81 -7.86 -28.60
C ALA A 332 14.45 -9.17 -29.06
N THR A 333 15.76 -9.17 -29.33
CA THR A 333 16.51 -10.41 -29.54
C THR A 333 16.82 -11.06 -28.20
N LEU A 334 16.08 -12.11 -27.85
CA LEU A 334 16.24 -12.83 -26.59
C LEU A 334 17.30 -13.92 -26.72
N ARG A 335 18.35 -13.85 -25.88
CA ARG A 335 19.35 -14.90 -25.73
C ARG A 335 18.96 -15.88 -24.61
N TYR A 336 18.88 -17.18 -24.91
CA TYR A 336 18.50 -18.22 -23.96
C TYR A 336 19.07 -19.60 -24.34
N PHE A 337 18.96 -20.57 -23.44
CA PHE A 337 19.30 -21.97 -23.72
C PHE A 337 18.04 -22.71 -24.19
N ASP A 338 18.02 -23.08 -25.46
CA ASP A 338 16.96 -23.88 -26.08
C ASP A 338 17.16 -25.35 -25.68
N SER A 339 16.33 -25.79 -24.74
CA SER A 339 16.32 -27.14 -24.18
C SER A 339 15.66 -28.17 -25.10
N THR A 340 15.50 -27.90 -26.40
CA THR A 340 14.97 -28.89 -27.35
C THR A 340 16.04 -29.94 -27.66
N TRP A 341 15.69 -31.24 -27.54
CA TRP A 341 16.61 -32.34 -27.87
C TRP A 341 17.03 -32.31 -29.35
N ASN A 342 18.33 -32.34 -29.63
CA ASN A 342 18.90 -32.22 -30.98
C ASN A 342 19.89 -33.34 -31.33
N ALA A 343 19.97 -34.41 -30.54
CA ALA A 343 20.87 -35.54 -30.77
C ALA A 343 20.08 -36.82 -31.14
N PRO A 344 19.55 -36.94 -32.38
CA PRO A 344 18.70 -38.07 -32.75
C PRO A 344 19.43 -39.42 -32.76
N SER A 345 20.77 -39.41 -32.89
CA SER A 345 21.62 -40.60 -32.90
C SER A 345 22.12 -41.04 -31.52
N VAL A 346 21.86 -40.25 -30.47
CA VAL A 346 22.29 -40.55 -29.11
C VAL A 346 21.12 -41.17 -28.34
N ASN A 347 21.35 -42.36 -27.77
CA ASN A 347 20.36 -42.97 -26.90
C ASN A 347 20.34 -42.24 -25.55
N LYS A 348 19.17 -41.72 -25.17
CA LYS A 348 18.95 -40.88 -23.98
C LYS A 348 19.33 -41.59 -22.69
N ALA A 349 19.22 -42.91 -22.65
CA ALA A 349 19.52 -43.72 -21.47
C ALA A 349 21.01 -44.11 -21.36
N ASP A 350 21.84 -43.85 -22.36
CA ASP A 350 23.26 -44.20 -22.31
C ASP A 350 23.96 -43.44 -21.17
N PRO A 351 24.97 -44.02 -20.53
CA PRO A 351 25.72 -43.32 -19.49
C PRO A 351 26.41 -42.05 -20.02
N TRP A 352 26.34 -40.97 -19.23
CA TRP A 352 27.10 -39.73 -19.42
C TRP A 352 27.74 -39.33 -18.10
N VAL A 353 29.01 -38.94 -18.14
CA VAL A 353 29.70 -38.38 -16.98
C VAL A 353 29.55 -36.88 -17.03
N ASN A 354 28.84 -36.32 -16.04
CA ASN A 354 28.70 -34.90 -15.89
C ASN A 354 30.08 -34.27 -15.62
N THR A 355 30.53 -33.45 -16.55
CA THR A 355 31.87 -32.85 -16.52
C THR A 355 32.05 -31.82 -15.41
N TYR A 356 30.96 -31.32 -14.83
CA TYR A 356 30.99 -30.34 -13.75
C TYR A 356 31.16 -30.97 -12.36
N ASN A 357 30.58 -32.15 -12.12
CA ASN A 357 30.58 -32.79 -10.81
C ASN A 357 31.08 -34.25 -10.80
N GLY A 358 31.46 -34.80 -11.96
CA GLY A 358 31.91 -36.19 -12.12
C GLY A 358 30.83 -37.25 -11.98
N GLN A 359 29.55 -36.86 -11.88
CA GLN A 359 28.44 -37.79 -11.66
C GLN A 359 28.14 -38.59 -12.94
N VAL A 360 28.04 -39.91 -12.82
CA VAL A 360 27.51 -40.76 -13.88
C VAL A 360 25.98 -40.66 -13.86
N VAL A 361 25.43 -40.03 -14.88
CA VAL A 361 23.99 -39.91 -15.16
C VAL A 361 23.74 -40.44 -16.58
N THR A 362 22.63 -40.05 -17.19
CA THR A 362 22.26 -40.46 -18.54
C THR A 362 22.53 -39.34 -19.56
N GLN A 363 22.64 -39.69 -20.84
CA GLN A 363 22.79 -38.73 -21.94
C GLN A 363 21.63 -37.74 -22.04
N SER A 364 20.47 -38.07 -21.46
CA SER A 364 19.35 -37.13 -21.26
C SER A 364 19.76 -35.88 -20.46
N GLU A 365 20.72 -36.00 -19.55
CA GLU A 365 21.20 -34.89 -18.72
C GLU A 365 22.37 -34.13 -19.36
N ASN A 366 22.91 -34.61 -20.48
CA ASN A 366 24.05 -34.00 -21.15
C ASN A 366 23.61 -32.75 -21.95
N PRO A 367 24.03 -31.53 -21.57
CA PRO A 367 23.59 -30.30 -22.24
C PRO A 367 24.01 -30.24 -23.72
N SER A 368 25.05 -30.96 -24.13
CA SER A 368 25.53 -31.00 -25.51
C SER A 368 24.58 -31.72 -26.47
N ASN A 369 23.60 -32.47 -25.97
CA ASN A 369 22.62 -33.17 -26.79
C ASN A 369 21.39 -32.31 -27.15
N TYR A 370 21.35 -31.07 -26.68
CA TYR A 370 20.27 -30.11 -26.91
C TYR A 370 20.70 -29.05 -27.92
N VAL A 371 19.74 -28.26 -28.42
CA VAL A 371 20.03 -27.12 -29.33
C VAL A 371 21.02 -26.15 -28.69
N GLY A 372 20.87 -25.88 -27.39
CA GLY A 372 21.82 -25.07 -26.62
C GLY A 372 21.56 -23.57 -26.74
N TRP A 373 22.61 -22.76 -26.62
CA TRP A 373 22.48 -21.29 -26.64
C TRP A 373 21.98 -20.79 -27.99
N LYS A 374 20.90 -20.00 -27.97
CA LYS A 374 20.23 -19.47 -29.15
C LYS A 374 19.76 -18.03 -28.92
N GLU A 375 19.61 -17.30 -30.02
CA GLU A 375 18.98 -15.98 -30.07
C GLU A 375 17.70 -16.05 -30.90
N THR A 376 16.59 -15.55 -30.34
CA THR A 376 15.27 -15.54 -31.01
C THR A 376 14.64 -14.15 -30.87
N PRO A 377 14.09 -13.55 -31.94
CA PRO A 377 13.28 -12.35 -31.81
C PRO A 377 11.99 -12.66 -31.06
N VAL A 378 11.67 -11.87 -30.05
CA VAL A 378 10.43 -11.99 -29.26
C VAL A 378 9.71 -10.65 -29.19
N ASP A 379 8.40 -10.68 -29.38
CA ASP A 379 7.54 -9.50 -29.24
C ASP A 379 7.37 -9.14 -27.76
N LEU A 380 7.36 -7.85 -27.47
CA LEU A 380 7.09 -7.27 -26.16
C LEU A 380 5.86 -6.39 -26.23
N LEU A 381 5.11 -6.34 -25.13
CA LEU A 381 3.92 -5.50 -24.99
C LEU A 381 4.26 -4.27 -24.14
N SER A 382 3.71 -3.11 -24.50
CA SER A 382 3.90 -1.86 -23.77
C SER A 382 2.58 -1.13 -23.50
N ALA A 383 2.30 -0.86 -22.22
CA ALA A 383 1.15 -0.07 -21.81
C ALA A 383 1.23 1.39 -22.27
N GLU A 384 2.43 1.85 -22.63
CA GLU A 384 2.71 3.18 -23.18
C GLU A 384 2.37 3.25 -24.67
N ASN A 385 2.44 2.10 -25.37
CA ASN A 385 2.23 1.98 -26.82
C ASN A 385 0.89 1.32 -27.19
N GLY A 386 -0.12 1.41 -26.30
CA GLY A 386 -1.49 0.96 -26.59
C GLY A 386 -1.87 -0.43 -26.09
N ASP A 387 -0.96 -1.20 -25.48
CA ASP A 387 -1.24 -2.55 -24.97
C ASP A 387 -1.79 -2.58 -23.54
N GLN A 388 -2.18 -1.43 -22.97
CA GLN A 388 -2.56 -1.32 -21.55
C GLN A 388 -3.68 -2.30 -21.17
N ASP A 389 -4.70 -2.48 -22.03
CA ASP A 389 -5.82 -3.39 -21.74
C ASP A 389 -5.35 -4.86 -21.74
N ALA A 390 -4.43 -5.24 -22.63
CA ALA A 390 -3.83 -6.58 -22.63
C ALA A 390 -2.95 -6.83 -21.38
N LEU A 391 -2.34 -5.77 -20.84
CA LEU A 391 -1.50 -5.80 -19.65
C LEU A 391 -2.26 -5.56 -18.34
N THR A 392 -3.57 -5.33 -18.40
CA THR A 392 -4.41 -5.07 -17.23
C THR A 392 -4.70 -6.37 -16.48
N TYR A 393 -4.31 -6.43 -15.21
CA TYR A 393 -4.59 -7.54 -14.31
C TYR A 393 -5.51 -7.15 -13.14
N GLY A 394 -5.90 -5.89 -13.02
CA GLY A 394 -6.91 -5.48 -12.04
C GLY A 394 -7.75 -4.35 -12.59
N ALA A 395 -9.07 -4.44 -12.45
CA ALA A 395 -9.98 -3.39 -12.88
C ALA A 395 -11.22 -3.38 -11.99
N THR A 396 -11.52 -2.23 -11.39
CA THR A 396 -12.67 -2.00 -10.52
C THR A 396 -13.48 -0.82 -11.02
N LEU A 397 -14.78 -1.02 -11.25
CA LEU A 397 -15.71 0.02 -11.67
C LEU A 397 -16.69 0.29 -10.53
N SER A 398 -16.78 1.54 -10.10
CA SER A 398 -17.77 1.96 -9.12
C SER A 398 -18.57 3.16 -9.59
N ARG A 399 -19.82 3.21 -9.16
CA ARG A 399 -20.70 4.37 -9.34
C ARG A 399 -21.45 4.60 -8.04
N ARG A 400 -21.68 5.87 -7.73
CA ARG A 400 -22.46 6.32 -6.60
C ARG A 400 -23.38 7.44 -7.03
N LYS A 401 -24.60 7.42 -6.50
CA LYS A 401 -25.57 8.50 -6.61
C LYS A 401 -26.12 8.81 -5.23
N VAL A 402 -26.12 10.07 -4.84
CA VAL A 402 -26.61 10.57 -3.56
C VAL A 402 -27.70 11.59 -3.84
N ASP A 403 -28.90 11.32 -3.36
CA ASP A 403 -30.02 12.27 -3.37
C ASP A 403 -30.18 12.81 -1.94
N SER A 404 -29.98 14.11 -1.75
CA SER A 404 -29.97 14.76 -0.42
C SER A 404 -31.08 15.79 -0.30
N ARG A 405 -31.69 15.84 0.88
CA ARG A 405 -32.68 16.84 1.30
C ARG A 405 -32.25 17.41 2.64
N ALA A 406 -32.17 18.72 2.77
CA ALA A 406 -31.86 19.35 4.05
C ALA A 406 -32.74 20.56 4.34
N ALA A 407 -32.98 20.78 5.62
CA ALA A 407 -33.63 21.98 6.14
C ALA A 407 -32.82 22.51 7.33
N VAL A 408 -32.58 23.82 7.36
CA VAL A 408 -31.85 24.50 8.43
C VAL A 408 -32.65 25.70 8.92
N LEU A 409 -32.87 25.76 10.23
CA LEU A 409 -33.43 26.91 10.93
C LEU A 409 -32.33 27.60 11.72
N GLN A 410 -32.03 28.85 11.38
CA GLN A 410 -31.19 29.73 12.17
C GLN A 410 -32.07 30.78 12.85
N SER A 411 -31.98 30.87 14.18
CA SER A 411 -32.81 31.75 15.00
C SER A 411 -31.94 32.69 15.84
N PHE A 412 -32.28 33.96 15.82
CA PHE A 412 -31.61 35.04 16.57
C PHE A 412 -32.59 35.59 17.59
N PHE A 413 -32.59 35.03 18.80
CA PHE A 413 -33.45 35.46 19.88
C PHE A 413 -32.83 36.63 20.66
N TRP A 414 -33.68 37.45 21.28
CA TRP A 414 -33.27 38.56 22.14
C TRP A 414 -32.28 39.52 21.45
N ASP A 415 -32.67 40.05 20.28
CA ASP A 415 -31.80 40.86 19.41
C ASP A 415 -30.46 40.17 19.08
N GLY A 416 -30.45 38.85 18.95
CA GLY A 416 -29.26 38.05 18.66
C GLY A 416 -28.30 37.90 19.86
N ALA A 417 -28.80 38.04 21.09
CA ALA A 417 -28.08 37.61 22.29
C ALA A 417 -27.97 36.09 22.38
N ILE A 418 -28.98 35.38 21.88
CA ILE A 418 -28.93 33.92 21.67
C ILE A 418 -29.06 33.65 20.18
N VAL A 419 -28.13 32.88 19.64
CA VAL A 419 -28.20 32.39 18.27
C VAL A 419 -28.31 30.88 18.33
N GLY A 420 -29.45 30.34 17.91
CA GLY A 420 -29.68 28.91 17.76
C GLY A 420 -29.62 28.50 16.29
N LEU A 421 -29.08 27.33 16.02
CA LEU A 421 -29.13 26.69 14.71
C LEU A 421 -29.59 25.26 14.90
N TYR A 422 -30.56 24.82 14.09
CA TYR A 422 -30.98 23.43 14.00
C TYR A 422 -31.07 23.05 12.53
N GLY A 423 -30.41 21.98 12.15
CA GLY A 423 -30.41 21.45 10.80
C GLY A 423 -30.72 19.96 10.81
N ILE A 424 -31.49 19.51 9.82
CA ILE A 424 -31.68 18.09 9.54
C ILE A 424 -31.41 17.84 8.07
N ARG A 425 -30.69 16.75 7.78
CA ARG A 425 -30.39 16.29 6.43
C ARG A 425 -30.76 14.81 6.31
N THR A 426 -31.43 14.46 5.22
CA THR A 426 -31.74 13.08 4.82
C THR A 426 -31.02 12.78 3.52
N ASP A 427 -30.35 11.64 3.45
CA ASP A 427 -29.56 11.21 2.29
C ASP A 427 -29.95 9.80 1.86
N ASN A 428 -30.20 9.64 0.56
CA ASN A 428 -30.43 8.35 -0.07
C ASN A 428 -29.26 8.03 -1.02
N VAL A 429 -28.46 7.06 -0.64
CA VAL A 429 -27.21 6.69 -1.31
C VAL A 429 -27.41 5.38 -2.06
N LYS A 430 -27.28 5.44 -3.39
CA LYS A 430 -27.24 4.26 -4.27
C LYS A 430 -25.81 4.01 -4.70
N SER A 431 -25.34 2.78 -4.53
CA SER A 431 -23.97 2.39 -4.90
C SER A 431 -23.94 1.13 -5.76
N TRP A 432 -22.99 1.12 -6.69
CA TRP A 432 -22.65 0.03 -7.58
C TRP A 432 -21.13 -0.19 -7.52
N ALA A 433 -20.69 -1.44 -7.45
CA ALA A 433 -19.27 -1.81 -7.49
C ALA A 433 -19.12 -3.15 -8.23
N PHE A 434 -18.19 -3.20 -9.18
CA PHE A 434 -17.91 -4.37 -10.01
C PHE A 434 -16.41 -4.57 -10.15
N ASP A 435 -15.98 -5.81 -9.97
CA ASP A 435 -14.65 -6.26 -10.35
C ASP A 435 -14.74 -6.90 -11.73
N ALA A 436 -13.76 -6.61 -12.59
CA ALA A 436 -13.71 -7.22 -13.90
C ALA A 436 -13.34 -8.71 -13.79
N SER A 437 -13.96 -9.55 -14.62
CA SER A 437 -13.64 -10.98 -14.67
C SER A 437 -12.27 -11.22 -15.30
N LYS A 438 -11.72 -12.41 -15.03
CA LYS A 438 -10.42 -12.83 -15.55
C LYS A 438 -10.58 -13.61 -16.85
N GLN A 439 -9.62 -13.46 -17.75
CA GLN A 439 -9.53 -14.25 -18.98
C GLN A 439 -9.00 -15.65 -18.67
N MET A 440 -9.57 -16.66 -19.33
CA MET A 440 -9.16 -18.06 -19.24
C MET A 440 -8.45 -18.50 -20.52
N ALA A 441 -7.43 -19.35 -20.39
CA ALA A 441 -6.76 -20.08 -21.47
C ALA A 441 -6.91 -21.58 -21.21
N GLY A 442 -7.88 -22.23 -21.87
CA GLY A 442 -8.31 -23.58 -21.51
C GLY A 442 -8.87 -23.59 -20.07
N ASN A 443 -8.33 -24.46 -19.22
CA ASN A 443 -8.72 -24.57 -17.81
C ASN A 443 -7.93 -23.63 -16.88
N TYR A 444 -6.99 -22.83 -17.41
CA TYR A 444 -6.11 -21.98 -16.61
C TYR A 444 -6.56 -20.52 -16.63
N ASN A 445 -6.56 -19.88 -15.46
CA ASN A 445 -6.73 -18.43 -15.33
C ASN A 445 -5.45 -17.74 -15.82
N THR A 446 -5.59 -16.69 -16.62
CA THR A 446 -4.43 -15.94 -17.15
C THR A 446 -4.06 -14.73 -16.31
N ASN A 447 -4.79 -14.48 -15.22
CA ASN A 447 -4.75 -13.30 -14.36
C ASN A 447 -4.94 -11.93 -15.07
N ARG A 448 -5.08 -11.92 -16.40
CA ARG A 448 -5.47 -10.78 -17.22
C ARG A 448 -6.98 -10.55 -17.11
N VAL A 449 -7.37 -9.27 -17.14
CA VAL A 449 -8.77 -8.87 -17.11
C VAL A 449 -9.42 -9.08 -18.47
N ASN A 450 -10.63 -9.63 -18.49
CA ASN A 450 -11.50 -9.68 -19.67
C ASN A 450 -12.54 -8.55 -19.61
N LEU A 451 -12.19 -7.37 -20.15
CA LEU A 451 -13.09 -6.22 -20.20
C LEU A 451 -14.31 -6.43 -21.13
N ALA A 452 -14.27 -7.44 -22.00
CA ALA A 452 -15.34 -7.79 -22.93
C ALA A 452 -16.25 -8.93 -22.43
N ALA A 453 -16.05 -9.42 -21.20
CA ALA A 453 -16.85 -10.52 -20.66
C ALA A 453 -18.34 -10.16 -20.56
N LEU A 454 -19.19 -11.09 -20.99
CA LEU A 454 -20.64 -10.98 -20.94
C LEU A 454 -21.22 -11.86 -19.82
N ASP A 455 -22.31 -11.41 -19.20
CA ASP A 455 -23.09 -12.21 -18.27
C ASP A 455 -24.03 -13.17 -19.01
N LYS A 456 -24.73 -14.03 -18.25
CA LYS A 456 -25.69 -15.01 -18.79
C LYS A 456 -26.82 -14.41 -19.63
N ASN A 457 -27.04 -13.09 -19.53
CA ASN A 457 -28.07 -12.37 -20.27
C ASN A 457 -27.48 -11.57 -21.45
N GLY A 458 -26.18 -11.74 -21.76
CA GLY A 458 -25.50 -11.05 -22.86
C GLY A 458 -25.11 -9.61 -22.57
N ALA A 459 -25.21 -9.14 -21.32
CA ALA A 459 -24.78 -7.78 -20.94
C ALA A 459 -23.33 -7.78 -20.45
N LEU A 460 -22.60 -6.68 -20.66
CA LEU A 460 -21.23 -6.53 -20.13
C LEU A 460 -21.20 -6.74 -18.61
N GLN A 461 -20.28 -7.58 -18.15
CA GLN A 461 -20.07 -7.82 -16.72
C GLN A 461 -19.48 -6.57 -16.04
N TYR A 462 -18.48 -5.95 -16.67
CA TYR A 462 -17.82 -4.74 -16.17
C TYR A 462 -18.59 -3.47 -16.56
N SER A 463 -19.81 -3.30 -16.00
CA SER A 463 -20.68 -2.15 -16.29
C SER A 463 -21.58 -1.82 -15.11
N THR A 464 -21.86 -0.52 -14.91
CA THR A 464 -22.83 -0.04 -13.91
C THR A 464 -24.24 0.13 -14.47
N VAL A 465 -24.43 -0.06 -15.77
CA VAL A 465 -25.70 0.18 -16.46
C VAL A 465 -26.57 -1.07 -16.37
N GLY A 466 -27.83 -0.90 -15.95
CA GLY A 466 -28.80 -2.01 -15.85
C GLY A 466 -28.52 -3.02 -14.73
N LYS A 467 -27.59 -2.74 -13.81
CA LYS A 467 -27.26 -3.61 -12.68
C LYS A 467 -27.95 -3.16 -11.38
N THR A 468 -28.14 -4.11 -10.47
CA THR A 468 -28.67 -3.87 -9.12
C THR A 468 -27.75 -2.97 -8.31
N TYR A 469 -28.32 -2.21 -7.37
CA TYR A 469 -27.59 -1.29 -6.50
C TYR A 469 -27.86 -1.59 -5.03
N ASN A 470 -26.92 -1.20 -4.19
CA ASN A 470 -27.11 -1.15 -2.75
C ASN A 470 -27.67 0.23 -2.36
N LEU A 471 -28.71 0.24 -1.53
CA LEU A 471 -29.35 1.44 -1.01
C LEU A 471 -28.99 1.63 0.46
N TYR A 472 -28.56 2.82 0.81
CA TYR A 472 -28.35 3.25 2.19
C TYR A 472 -29.07 4.58 2.43
N GLU A 473 -29.80 4.67 3.54
CA GLU A 473 -30.55 5.86 3.92
C GLU A 473 -30.07 6.35 5.29
N ALA A 474 -29.83 7.65 5.43
CA ALA A 474 -29.37 8.23 6.69
C ALA A 474 -30.03 9.58 6.97
N ASN A 475 -30.23 9.85 8.26
CA ASN A 475 -30.69 11.13 8.79
C ASN A 475 -29.62 11.70 9.72
N SER A 476 -29.16 12.92 9.44
CA SER A 476 -28.07 13.59 10.16
C SER A 476 -28.55 14.92 10.76
N PRO A 477 -29.13 14.92 11.97
CA PRO A 477 -29.43 16.15 12.69
C PRO A 477 -28.16 16.82 13.21
N SER A 478 -28.14 18.15 13.22
CA SER A 478 -27.07 18.97 13.81
C SER A 478 -27.66 20.21 14.44
N TRP A 479 -27.14 20.64 15.58
CA TRP A 479 -27.62 21.83 16.25
C TRP A 479 -26.51 22.55 17.00
N SER A 480 -26.64 23.87 17.11
CA SER A 480 -25.75 24.68 17.94
C SER A 480 -26.49 25.83 18.62
N VAL A 481 -25.92 26.29 19.71
CA VAL A 481 -26.38 27.47 20.44
C VAL A 481 -25.18 28.33 20.82
N VAL A 482 -25.31 29.64 20.62
CA VAL A 482 -24.33 30.65 21.02
C VAL A 482 -25.03 31.69 21.87
N ALA A 483 -24.50 31.98 23.06
CA ALA A 483 -24.96 33.08 23.91
C ALA A 483 -23.90 34.18 23.98
N LYS A 484 -24.26 35.40 23.58
CA LYS A 484 -23.44 36.61 23.64
C LYS A 484 -23.78 37.39 24.92
N LEU A 485 -22.97 37.20 25.97
CA LEU A 485 -23.31 37.65 27.33
C LEU A 485 -23.52 39.16 27.44
N ASN A 486 -22.75 39.95 26.70
CA ASN A 486 -22.85 41.42 26.67
C ASN A 486 -24.21 41.94 26.20
N LYS A 487 -24.95 41.15 25.42
CA LYS A 487 -26.30 41.56 24.99
C LYS A 487 -27.36 41.39 26.09
N PHE A 488 -27.07 40.65 27.16
CA PHE A 488 -27.96 40.52 28.32
C PHE A 488 -27.67 41.56 29.40
N VAL A 489 -26.38 41.84 29.64
CA VAL A 489 -25.93 42.71 30.74
C VAL A 489 -25.44 44.08 30.28
N GLY A 490 -25.47 44.37 28.98
CA GLY A 490 -24.98 45.60 28.39
C GLY A 490 -23.47 45.77 28.52
N ASP A 491 -23.01 47.02 28.62
CA ASP A 491 -21.59 47.37 28.79
C ASP A 491 -21.04 47.16 30.20
N ARG A 492 -21.79 46.50 31.09
CA ARG A 492 -21.33 46.16 32.44
C ARG A 492 -20.15 45.20 32.46
N LEU A 493 -19.97 44.40 31.39
CA LEU A 493 -18.80 43.55 31.23
C LEU A 493 -17.68 44.34 30.53
N PRO A 494 -16.45 44.33 31.07
CA PRO A 494 -15.31 45.06 30.48
C PRO A 494 -14.83 44.46 29.14
N VAL A 495 -15.26 43.25 28.82
CA VAL A 495 -14.91 42.49 27.61
C VAL A 495 -16.16 41.90 26.97
N ASN A 496 -16.09 41.61 25.68
CA ASN A 496 -17.07 40.82 24.97
C ASN A 496 -16.89 39.33 25.30
N VAL A 497 -17.95 38.64 25.72
CA VAL A 497 -17.94 37.22 26.08
C VAL A 497 -19.03 36.49 25.31
N SER A 498 -18.65 35.43 24.61
CA SER A 498 -19.58 34.50 23.96
C SER A 498 -19.29 33.07 24.41
N VAL A 499 -20.33 32.31 24.75
CA VAL A 499 -20.23 30.87 25.02
C VAL A 499 -21.02 30.12 23.95
N TYR A 500 -20.53 28.95 23.55
CA TYR A 500 -21.18 28.15 22.53
C TYR A 500 -21.11 26.66 22.79
N TYR A 501 -22.10 25.95 22.27
CA TYR A 501 -22.19 24.50 22.24
C TYR A 501 -22.71 24.06 20.87
N ASN A 502 -22.12 22.99 20.33
CA ASN A 502 -22.46 22.43 19.02
C ASN A 502 -22.47 20.90 19.12
N GLU A 503 -23.47 20.28 18.53
CA GLU A 503 -23.51 18.85 18.26
C GLU A 503 -23.82 18.63 16.79
N SER A 504 -22.95 17.91 16.10
CA SER A 504 -23.13 17.60 14.69
C SER A 504 -23.00 16.11 14.44
N GLN A 505 -23.76 15.63 13.47
CA GLN A 505 -23.70 14.27 12.98
C GLN A 505 -23.42 14.29 11.49
N ASN A 506 -22.57 13.38 11.06
CA ASN A 506 -22.31 13.12 9.66
C ASN A 506 -22.10 11.63 9.46
N PHE A 507 -21.93 11.24 8.21
CA PHE A 507 -21.51 9.89 7.87
C PHE A 507 -20.65 9.97 6.62
N GLN A 508 -19.76 9.00 6.48
CA GLN A 508 -18.98 8.87 5.28
C GLN A 508 -19.76 8.06 4.26
N ILE A 509 -20.00 8.68 3.12
CA ILE A 509 -20.62 8.00 2.00
C ILE A 509 -19.54 7.12 1.34
N GLY A 510 -19.67 5.80 1.43
CA GLY A 510 -18.74 4.81 0.86
C GLY A 510 -19.34 3.96 -0.25
N GLY A 511 -18.52 3.09 -0.86
CA GLY A 511 -19.02 1.97 -1.67
C GLY A 511 -19.68 0.90 -0.81
N THR A 512 -20.16 -0.19 -1.43
CA THR A 512 -20.63 -1.37 -0.69
C THR A 512 -19.49 -1.91 0.17
N ARG A 513 -19.76 -2.23 1.44
CA ARG A 513 -18.76 -2.74 2.40
C ARG A 513 -19.34 -3.99 3.02
N ASN A 514 -18.59 -5.08 2.99
CA ASN A 514 -19.03 -6.32 3.60
C ASN A 514 -18.05 -6.76 4.69
N ASP A 515 -18.59 -7.37 5.73
CA ASP A 515 -17.78 -8.02 6.75
C ASP A 515 -17.21 -9.36 6.23
N ILE A 516 -16.49 -10.08 7.09
CA ILE A 516 -15.89 -11.37 6.70
C ILE A 516 -16.92 -12.44 6.34
N TYR A 517 -18.17 -12.29 6.77
CA TYR A 517 -19.28 -13.20 6.47
C TYR A 517 -20.08 -12.79 5.23
N GLY A 518 -19.65 -11.76 4.49
CA GLY A 518 -20.36 -11.23 3.33
C GLY A 518 -21.63 -10.45 3.71
N VAL A 519 -21.77 -10.02 4.97
CA VAL A 519 -22.91 -9.21 5.43
C VAL A 519 -22.60 -7.73 5.23
N LEU A 520 -23.58 -6.99 4.71
CA LEU A 520 -23.46 -5.55 4.47
C LEU A 520 -23.22 -4.80 5.78
N LEU A 521 -22.13 -4.04 5.81
CA LEU A 521 -21.77 -3.16 6.92
C LEU A 521 -22.49 -1.81 6.81
N PRO A 522 -22.89 -1.21 7.94
CA PRO A 522 -23.39 0.17 7.95
C PRO A 522 -22.31 1.15 7.47
N ALA A 523 -22.73 2.30 6.95
CA ALA A 523 -21.81 3.38 6.59
C ALA A 523 -21.10 3.92 7.86
N PRO A 524 -19.83 4.36 7.76
CA PRO A 524 -19.17 5.00 8.89
C PRO A 524 -19.94 6.24 9.32
N SER A 525 -20.23 6.38 10.61
CA SER A 525 -20.99 7.52 11.15
C SER A 525 -20.13 8.33 12.11
N GLY A 526 -20.08 9.65 11.88
CA GLY A 526 -19.37 10.60 12.72
C GLY A 526 -20.32 11.39 13.61
N LYS A 527 -19.92 11.60 14.87
CA LYS A 527 -20.57 12.49 15.81
C LYS A 527 -19.52 13.42 16.43
N THR A 528 -19.75 14.72 16.38
CA THR A 528 -18.88 15.73 16.99
C THR A 528 -19.64 16.55 18.01
N ASN A 529 -18.98 16.80 19.14
CA ASN A 529 -19.41 17.69 20.19
C ASN A 529 -18.35 18.77 20.41
N ASP A 530 -18.73 20.03 20.28
CA ASP A 530 -17.87 21.17 20.57
C ASP A 530 -18.50 22.05 21.65
N ARG A 531 -17.67 22.55 22.55
CA ARG A 531 -18.06 23.59 23.49
C ARG A 531 -16.90 24.54 23.72
N GLY A 532 -17.20 25.82 23.80
CA GLY A 532 -16.14 26.80 23.98
C GLY A 532 -16.62 28.15 24.44
N ILE A 533 -15.62 28.98 24.70
CA ILE A 533 -15.77 30.37 25.10
C ILE A 533 -14.90 31.23 24.20
N MET A 534 -15.43 32.39 23.81
CA MET A 534 -14.71 33.44 23.13
C MET A 534 -14.77 34.70 23.97
N ILE A 535 -13.61 35.29 24.22
CA ILE A 535 -13.46 36.55 24.96
C ILE A 535 -12.74 37.52 24.04
N SER A 536 -13.25 38.74 23.87
CA SER A 536 -12.57 39.78 23.11
C SER A 536 -12.68 41.15 23.77
N THR A 537 -11.76 42.06 23.45
CA THR A 537 -11.94 43.47 23.83
C THR A 537 -13.13 44.07 23.10
N LYS A 538 -13.66 45.19 23.62
CA LYS A 538 -14.81 45.88 23.04
C LYS A 538 -14.60 46.33 21.59
N ASP A 539 -13.36 46.64 21.24
CA ASP A 539 -12.90 47.02 19.91
C ASP A 539 -12.33 45.84 19.10
N GLU A 540 -12.45 44.62 19.63
CA GLU A 540 -11.99 43.36 19.02
C GLU A 540 -10.50 43.32 18.64
N ARG A 541 -9.69 44.24 19.18
CA ARG A 541 -8.23 44.23 18.98
C ARG A 541 -7.58 42.98 19.55
N PHE A 542 -8.10 42.46 20.65
CA PHE A 542 -7.64 41.21 21.24
C PHE A 542 -8.81 40.24 21.32
N SER A 543 -8.60 39.00 20.92
CA SER A 543 -9.56 37.91 21.04
C SER A 543 -8.87 36.63 21.44
N LEU A 544 -9.51 35.89 22.36
CA LEU A 544 -9.13 34.56 22.78
C LEU A 544 -10.33 33.64 22.59
N ARG A 545 -10.12 32.54 21.87
CA ARG A 545 -11.07 31.44 21.76
C ARG A 545 -10.47 30.21 22.40
N VAL A 546 -11.25 29.57 23.26
CA VAL A 546 -10.91 28.28 23.89
C VAL A 546 -12.02 27.29 23.54
N ASN A 547 -11.66 26.23 22.84
CA ASN A 547 -12.57 25.19 22.37
C ASN A 547 -12.17 23.84 22.96
N LYS A 548 -13.16 23.05 23.37
CA LYS A 548 -13.01 21.64 23.68
C LYS A 548 -13.89 20.83 22.74
N TYR A 549 -13.29 19.90 22.02
CA TYR A 549 -13.99 19.05 21.07
C TYR A 549 -13.87 17.57 21.42
N GLN A 550 -14.85 16.80 20.97
CA GLN A 550 -14.80 15.36 20.89
C GLN A 550 -15.51 14.90 19.62
N THR A 551 -14.80 14.19 18.76
CA THR A 551 -15.32 13.55 17.55
C THR A 551 -15.18 12.04 17.69
N SER A 552 -16.25 11.31 17.42
CA SER A 552 -16.24 9.85 17.33
C SER A 552 -16.69 9.42 15.95
N VAL A 553 -16.01 8.46 15.34
CA VAL A 553 -16.43 7.78 14.11
C VAL A 553 -16.65 6.31 14.45
N THR A 554 -17.83 5.78 14.16
CA THR A 554 -18.13 4.36 14.31
C THR A 554 -18.13 3.64 12.97
N ASN A 555 -17.77 2.36 12.96
CA ASN A 555 -17.71 1.53 11.76
C ASN A 555 -16.82 2.10 10.66
N ALA A 556 -15.77 2.85 11.00
CA ALA A 556 -14.80 3.34 10.03
C ALA A 556 -14.12 2.16 9.32
N THR A 557 -13.75 2.33 8.06
CA THR A 557 -12.89 1.36 7.37
C THR A 557 -11.49 1.46 7.96
N ASN A 558 -10.93 0.35 8.43
CA ASN A 558 -9.52 0.29 8.78
C ASN A 558 -8.70 0.37 7.47
N THR A 559 -8.01 1.49 7.25
CA THR A 559 -7.24 1.74 6.01
C THR A 559 -5.74 1.63 6.19
N THR A 560 -5.24 1.46 7.42
CA THR A 560 -3.82 1.70 7.72
C THR A 560 -3.08 0.51 8.33
N GLY A 561 -3.70 -0.66 8.59
CA GLY A 561 -2.87 -1.74 9.15
C GLY A 561 -3.36 -3.19 9.17
N VAL A 562 -4.64 -3.50 8.98
CA VAL A 562 -5.06 -4.92 8.90
C VAL A 562 -4.81 -5.45 7.48
N PRO A 563 -3.94 -6.46 7.27
CA PRO A 563 -3.60 -6.96 5.93
C PRO A 563 -4.72 -7.85 5.33
N THR A 564 -5.86 -7.26 5.01
CA THR A 564 -7.07 -7.96 4.58
C THR A 564 -6.90 -8.80 3.30
N TRP A 565 -5.95 -8.43 2.44
CA TRP A 565 -5.58 -9.21 1.25
C TRP A 565 -5.15 -10.64 1.60
N PHE A 566 -4.50 -10.86 2.75
CA PHE A 566 -4.01 -12.18 3.13
C PHE A 566 -5.15 -13.10 3.58
N LEU A 567 -6.29 -12.52 3.97
CA LEU A 567 -7.48 -13.26 4.41
C LEU A 567 -8.35 -13.66 3.21
N LEU A 568 -8.65 -12.72 2.32
CA LEU A 568 -9.67 -12.87 1.27
C LEU A 568 -9.27 -12.29 -0.11
N GLY A 569 -8.01 -11.90 -0.29
CA GLY A 569 -7.45 -11.50 -1.59
C GLY A 569 -7.00 -12.70 -2.42
N GLY A 570 -6.47 -12.43 -3.61
CA GLY A 570 -5.89 -13.47 -4.48
C GLY A 570 -4.66 -14.13 -3.83
N GLY A 571 -4.63 -15.46 -3.79
CA GLY A 571 -3.55 -16.23 -3.17
C GLY A 571 -3.52 -16.11 -1.65
N ASN A 572 -4.70 -15.98 -1.01
CA ASN A 572 -4.85 -15.90 0.45
C ASN A 572 -4.46 -17.21 1.16
N PHE A 573 -4.40 -17.19 2.49
CA PHE A 573 -3.97 -18.37 3.25
C PHE A 573 -4.92 -19.57 3.14
N ILE A 574 -6.22 -19.35 2.89
CA ILE A 574 -7.20 -20.44 2.72
C ILE A 574 -6.89 -21.21 1.44
N GLN A 575 -6.71 -20.51 0.32
CA GLN A 575 -6.31 -21.14 -0.94
C GLN A 575 -5.01 -21.91 -0.79
N ARG A 576 -4.00 -21.29 -0.16
CA ARG A 576 -2.68 -21.93 0.06
C ARG A 576 -2.81 -23.20 0.89
N ASN A 577 -3.53 -23.16 2.00
CA ASN A 577 -3.62 -24.30 2.90
C ASN A 577 -4.49 -25.43 2.33
N GLU A 578 -5.58 -25.10 1.63
CA GLU A 578 -6.43 -26.09 0.97
C GLU A 578 -5.67 -26.84 -0.12
N ASP A 579 -5.03 -26.09 -1.02
CA ASP A 579 -4.19 -26.64 -2.07
C ASP A 579 -3.08 -27.55 -1.53
N ARG A 580 -2.49 -27.20 -0.37
CA ARG A 580 -1.45 -28.02 0.28
C ARG A 580 -2.04 -29.24 0.98
N ALA A 581 -3.19 -29.10 1.65
CA ALA A 581 -3.85 -30.19 2.32
C ALA A 581 -4.22 -31.29 1.32
N ASP A 582 -4.80 -30.92 0.16
CA ASP A 582 -5.09 -31.85 -0.93
C ASP A 582 -3.83 -32.54 -1.45
N ALA A 583 -2.76 -31.77 -1.71
CA ALA A 583 -1.51 -32.33 -2.20
C ALA A 583 -0.91 -33.36 -1.23
N TYR A 584 -0.98 -33.10 0.08
CA TYR A 584 -0.46 -33.98 1.12
C TYR A 584 -1.35 -35.18 1.40
N GLU A 585 -2.67 -35.00 1.42
CA GLU A 585 -3.66 -36.05 1.67
C GLU A 585 -3.70 -37.08 0.53
N TYR A 586 -3.62 -36.62 -0.73
CA TYR A 586 -3.76 -37.47 -1.91
C TYR A 586 -2.43 -37.76 -2.63
N HIS A 587 -1.29 -37.31 -2.07
CA HIS A 587 0.04 -37.51 -2.64
C HIS A 587 0.15 -37.05 -4.11
N LEU A 588 -0.35 -35.85 -4.38
CA LEU A 588 -0.41 -35.31 -5.73
C LEU A 588 0.97 -34.87 -6.24
N THR A 589 1.26 -35.17 -7.51
CA THR A 589 2.45 -34.68 -8.23
C THR A 589 2.17 -33.34 -8.92
N ASN A 590 0.90 -33.08 -9.26
CA ASN A 590 0.39 -31.82 -9.81
C ASN A 590 -0.76 -31.28 -8.93
N LEU A 591 -0.73 -29.97 -8.65
CA LEU A 591 -1.74 -29.35 -7.79
C LEU A 591 -3.12 -29.37 -8.44
N GLY A 592 -4.12 -29.85 -7.70
CA GLY A 592 -5.51 -29.88 -8.14
C GLY A 592 -5.81 -30.92 -9.24
N ASP A 593 -4.88 -31.83 -9.52
CA ASP A 593 -5.10 -32.95 -10.43
C ASP A 593 -5.14 -34.27 -9.63
N PRO A 594 -6.32 -34.80 -9.30
CA PRO A 594 -6.47 -36.04 -8.55
C PRO A 594 -5.96 -37.28 -9.29
N THR A 595 -5.63 -37.19 -10.59
CA THR A 595 -5.06 -38.30 -11.35
C THR A 595 -3.53 -38.33 -11.28
N SER A 596 -2.93 -37.26 -10.77
CA SER A 596 -1.47 -37.09 -10.66
C SER A 596 -0.87 -37.77 -9.40
N VAL A 597 -1.45 -38.88 -8.95
CA VAL A 597 -1.06 -39.54 -7.69
C VAL A 597 0.26 -40.29 -7.84
N ALA A 598 1.15 -40.11 -6.88
CA ALA A 598 2.41 -40.85 -6.78
C ALA A 598 2.16 -42.34 -6.45
N GLY A 599 2.74 -43.27 -7.24
CA GLY A 599 2.50 -44.72 -7.11
C GLY A 599 3.18 -45.42 -5.93
N THR A 600 3.87 -44.70 -5.03
CA THR A 600 4.53 -45.28 -3.85
C THR A 600 4.39 -44.35 -2.65
N GLY A 601 4.13 -44.92 -1.47
CA GLY A 601 3.94 -44.19 -0.22
C GLY A 601 4.98 -43.08 0.00
N THR A 602 4.49 -41.90 0.34
CA THR A 602 5.15 -40.71 0.92
C THR A 602 6.42 -40.16 0.26
N THR A 603 6.93 -40.76 -0.83
CA THR A 603 8.28 -40.45 -1.35
C THR A 603 8.34 -39.90 -2.78
N THR A 604 7.24 -39.88 -3.54
CA THR A 604 7.27 -39.56 -4.99
C THR A 604 6.31 -38.46 -5.46
N GLY A 605 6.21 -37.33 -4.75
CA GLY A 605 5.67 -36.06 -5.32
C GLY A 605 6.70 -35.29 -6.15
N THR A 606 6.37 -34.24 -6.91
CA THR A 606 7.39 -33.27 -7.35
C THR A 606 8.00 -32.57 -6.12
N TRP A 607 9.26 -32.10 -6.17
CA TRP A 607 9.97 -31.52 -5.00
C TRP A 607 9.17 -30.46 -4.23
N THR A 608 8.26 -29.76 -4.91
CA THR A 608 7.42 -28.69 -4.39
C THR A 608 6.32 -29.16 -3.43
N TRP A 609 5.82 -30.40 -3.57
CA TRP A 609 4.58 -30.88 -2.91
C TRP A 609 4.78 -32.08 -1.97
N ARG A 610 5.99 -32.28 -1.45
CA ARG A 610 6.32 -33.37 -0.50
C ARG A 610 6.22 -32.88 0.94
N TYR A 611 5.87 -33.75 1.89
CA TYR A 611 6.01 -33.51 3.33
C TYR A 611 7.15 -34.38 3.89
N ALA A 612 8.39 -34.09 3.46
CA ALA A 612 9.54 -34.97 3.71
C ALA A 612 10.32 -34.62 4.99
N PRO A 613 11.05 -35.56 5.61
CA PRO A 613 11.81 -35.29 6.82
C PRO A 613 12.78 -34.13 6.72
N ARG A 614 12.89 -33.34 7.79
CA ARG A 614 13.80 -32.19 7.91
C ARG A 614 14.87 -32.40 8.98
N THR A 615 15.98 -31.68 8.89
CA THR A 615 17.00 -31.62 9.95
C THR A 615 16.86 -30.33 10.77
N ILE A 616 16.38 -30.41 12.00
CA ILE A 616 16.27 -29.24 12.88
C ILE A 616 17.48 -29.22 13.82
N ASN A 617 18.26 -28.15 13.82
CA ASN A 617 19.45 -28.00 14.69
C ASN A 617 20.42 -29.19 14.63
N GLY A 618 20.60 -29.79 13.46
CA GLY A 618 21.48 -30.95 13.26
C GLY A 618 20.86 -32.31 13.60
N VAL A 619 19.58 -32.36 14.00
CA VAL A 619 18.84 -33.60 14.27
C VAL A 619 17.87 -33.89 13.13
N ALA A 620 18.02 -35.04 12.46
CA ALA A 620 17.11 -35.48 11.41
C ALA A 620 15.79 -36.02 11.98
N GLU A 621 14.68 -35.51 11.48
CA GLU A 621 13.33 -36.06 11.67
C GLU A 621 13.24 -37.45 11.01
N SER A 622 12.49 -38.38 11.57
CA SER A 622 12.22 -39.67 10.89
C SER A 622 11.09 -39.51 9.86
N GLN A 623 10.98 -40.46 8.92
CA GLN A 623 9.87 -40.46 7.95
C GLN A 623 8.52 -40.58 8.66
N GLU A 624 8.43 -41.42 9.68
CA GLU A 624 7.21 -41.60 10.47
C GLU A 624 6.83 -40.32 11.22
N ALA A 625 7.81 -39.56 11.71
CA ALA A 625 7.57 -38.28 12.37
C ALA A 625 7.09 -37.20 11.38
N ALA A 626 7.68 -37.14 10.18
CA ALA A 626 7.24 -36.24 9.12
C ALA A 626 5.82 -36.58 8.64
N ASP A 627 5.51 -37.85 8.45
CA ASP A 627 4.19 -38.34 8.03
C ASP A 627 3.14 -38.06 9.12
N ALA A 628 3.49 -38.26 10.40
CA ALA A 628 2.61 -37.93 11.52
C ALA A 628 2.30 -36.42 11.60
N LEU A 629 3.31 -35.56 11.39
CA LEU A 629 3.11 -34.11 11.34
C LEU A 629 2.24 -33.70 10.14
N SER A 630 2.46 -34.30 8.97
CA SER A 630 1.63 -34.09 7.78
C SER A 630 0.17 -34.44 8.07
N ALA A 631 -0.07 -35.65 8.58
CA ALA A 631 -1.41 -36.12 8.90
C ALA A 631 -2.09 -35.24 9.97
N ALA A 632 -1.35 -34.80 10.99
CA ALA A 632 -1.86 -33.89 12.01
C ALA A 632 -2.20 -32.51 11.44
N ALA A 633 -1.36 -31.96 10.55
CA ALA A 633 -1.59 -30.67 9.91
C ALA A 633 -2.79 -30.70 8.95
N VAL A 634 -2.88 -31.73 8.12
CA VAL A 634 -4.03 -31.97 7.23
C VAL A 634 -5.31 -32.15 8.04
N SER A 635 -5.29 -33.03 9.04
CA SER A 635 -6.46 -33.26 9.91
C SER A 635 -6.92 -31.98 10.61
N ALA A 636 -5.99 -31.18 11.14
CA ALA A 636 -6.31 -29.91 11.76
C ALA A 636 -6.88 -28.88 10.76
N TRP A 637 -6.40 -28.88 9.51
CA TRP A 637 -6.96 -28.05 8.44
C TRP A 637 -8.38 -28.48 8.05
N ARG A 638 -8.64 -29.79 7.89
CA ARG A 638 -9.99 -30.31 7.63
C ARG A 638 -10.94 -30.01 8.78
N ALA A 639 -10.46 -30.09 10.04
CA ALA A 639 -11.23 -29.68 11.20
C ALA A 639 -11.54 -28.18 11.19
N TYR A 640 -10.57 -27.34 10.82
CA TYR A 640 -10.75 -25.89 10.68
C TYR A 640 -11.77 -25.54 9.58
N THR A 641 -11.69 -26.14 8.39
CA THR A 641 -12.66 -25.88 7.31
C THR A 641 -14.05 -26.48 7.59
N ALA A 642 -14.14 -27.43 8.52
CA ALA A 642 -15.41 -27.97 9.00
C ALA A 642 -16.14 -27.03 9.98
N GLU A 643 -15.45 -26.09 10.61
CA GLU A 643 -16.02 -25.14 11.57
C GLU A 643 -17.19 -24.35 10.96
N PRO A 644 -18.33 -24.19 11.66
CA PRO A 644 -19.50 -23.49 11.12
C PRO A 644 -19.19 -22.07 10.62
N ILE A 645 -18.34 -21.35 11.36
CA ILE A 645 -17.86 -20.00 11.03
C ILE A 645 -17.08 -20.02 9.70
N VAL A 646 -16.18 -20.99 9.52
CA VAL A 646 -15.35 -21.07 8.32
C VAL A 646 -16.19 -21.47 7.11
N LYS A 647 -17.10 -22.46 7.23
CA LYS A 647 -18.03 -22.82 6.16
C LYS A 647 -18.86 -21.63 5.66
N ARG A 648 -19.32 -20.78 6.58
CA ARG A 648 -20.05 -19.56 6.23
C ARG A 648 -19.19 -18.60 5.40
N ILE A 649 -17.90 -18.44 5.75
CA ILE A 649 -16.94 -17.63 5.01
C ILE A 649 -16.70 -18.24 3.62
N LEU A 650 -16.43 -19.55 3.54
CA LEU A 650 -16.21 -20.23 2.27
C LEU A 650 -17.39 -20.02 1.29
N ALA A 651 -18.62 -20.15 1.79
CA ALA A 651 -19.83 -19.91 1.02
C ALA A 651 -19.99 -18.44 0.61
N ALA A 652 -19.80 -17.49 1.54
CA ALA A 652 -19.93 -16.06 1.26
C ALA A 652 -18.93 -15.58 0.19
N TRP A 653 -17.73 -16.15 0.18
CA TRP A 653 -16.64 -15.75 -0.71
C TRP A 653 -16.54 -16.61 -1.98
N GLY A 654 -17.50 -17.52 -2.18
CA GLY A 654 -17.60 -18.33 -3.39
C GLY A 654 -16.43 -19.28 -3.60
N PHE A 655 -15.85 -19.79 -2.50
CA PHE A 655 -14.86 -20.86 -2.58
C PHE A 655 -15.48 -22.11 -3.20
N ASN A 656 -14.74 -22.76 -4.09
CA ASN A 656 -15.15 -24.01 -4.67
C ASN A 656 -15.14 -25.15 -3.63
N ASP A 657 -15.89 -26.23 -3.90
CA ASP A 657 -16.03 -27.34 -2.94
C ASP A 657 -14.68 -28.03 -2.62
N PHE A 658 -14.30 -27.99 -1.33
CA PHE A 658 -13.09 -28.59 -0.76
C PHE A 658 -13.21 -30.11 -0.57
N GLY A 659 -14.39 -30.70 -0.79
CA GLY A 659 -14.56 -32.16 -0.86
C GLY A 659 -14.05 -32.78 -2.17
N THR A 660 -13.62 -31.96 -3.13
CA THR A 660 -13.16 -32.41 -4.44
C THR A 660 -11.80 -31.79 -4.76
N THR A 661 -10.82 -32.62 -5.10
CA THR A 661 -9.47 -32.17 -5.47
C THR A 661 -9.47 -31.40 -6.78
N LYS A 662 -9.23 -30.09 -6.69
CA LYS A 662 -9.10 -29.15 -7.82
C LYS A 662 -8.40 -27.87 -7.31
N PRO A 663 -7.80 -27.04 -8.19
CA PRO A 663 -7.19 -25.79 -7.74
C PRO A 663 -8.21 -24.91 -6.98
N THR A 664 -7.83 -24.40 -5.81
CA THR A 664 -8.75 -23.62 -4.98
C THR A 664 -9.04 -22.25 -5.62
N THR A 665 -10.32 -21.94 -5.86
CA THR A 665 -10.75 -20.71 -6.54
C THR A 665 -11.87 -20.00 -5.80
N MET A 666 -11.94 -18.68 -5.96
CA MET A 666 -13.04 -17.84 -5.50
C MET A 666 -13.85 -17.39 -6.72
N ALA A 667 -14.88 -18.14 -7.08
CA ALA A 667 -15.58 -17.97 -8.37
C ALA A 667 -16.55 -16.77 -8.37
N THR A 668 -17.15 -16.47 -7.21
CA THR A 668 -18.12 -15.37 -7.03
C THR A 668 -17.93 -14.69 -5.68
N PRO A 669 -16.79 -14.04 -5.42
CA PRO A 669 -16.55 -13.40 -4.15
C PRO A 669 -17.53 -12.24 -3.93
N VAL A 670 -18.03 -12.10 -2.69
CA VAL A 670 -18.67 -10.86 -2.27
C VAL A 670 -17.67 -9.71 -2.44
N SER A 671 -18.13 -8.57 -2.96
CA SER A 671 -17.24 -7.44 -3.20
C SER A 671 -16.88 -6.71 -1.90
N ASN A 672 -15.70 -6.08 -1.88
CA ASN A 672 -15.28 -5.11 -0.85
C ASN A 672 -15.32 -5.62 0.61
N PHE A 673 -14.51 -6.63 0.94
CA PHE A 673 -14.21 -6.97 2.32
C PHE A 673 -13.60 -5.77 3.06
N VAL A 674 -14.13 -5.45 4.24
CA VAL A 674 -13.62 -4.38 5.09
C VAL A 674 -13.46 -4.85 6.53
N ALA A 675 -12.25 -4.68 7.08
CA ALA A 675 -12.04 -4.65 8.52
C ALA A 675 -12.51 -3.28 9.05
N THR A 676 -13.35 -3.27 10.09
CA THR A 676 -13.85 -2.02 10.68
C THR A 676 -13.04 -1.61 11.92
N GLU A 677 -13.14 -0.34 12.29
CA GLU A 677 -12.68 0.18 13.58
C GLU A 677 -13.54 1.37 14.00
N ASP A 678 -13.45 1.72 15.28
CA ASP A 678 -14.03 2.93 15.83
C ASP A 678 -12.90 3.91 16.19
N GLN A 679 -13.10 5.19 15.92
CA GLN A 679 -12.10 6.22 16.18
C GLN A 679 -12.68 7.28 17.11
N ILE A 680 -11.90 7.70 18.11
CA ILE A 680 -12.28 8.80 19.00
C ILE A 680 -11.15 9.81 19.02
N SER A 681 -11.42 11.06 18.64
CA SER A 681 -10.50 12.19 18.76
C SER A 681 -11.07 13.23 19.72
N ARG A 682 -10.27 13.64 20.70
CA ARG A 682 -10.65 14.67 21.68
C ARG A 682 -9.49 15.60 21.94
N GLY A 683 -9.80 16.85 22.24
CA GLY A 683 -8.76 17.85 22.35
C GLY A 683 -9.21 19.19 22.85
N TRP A 684 -8.22 20.06 22.98
CA TRP A 684 -8.39 21.48 23.27
C TRP A 684 -7.76 22.30 22.16
N GLU A 685 -8.39 23.40 21.81
CA GLU A 685 -7.86 24.36 20.85
C GLU A 685 -7.92 25.76 21.49
N TYR A 686 -6.80 26.47 21.39
CA TYR A 686 -6.64 27.83 21.87
C TYR A 686 -6.22 28.69 20.69
N GLU A 687 -6.97 29.74 20.42
CA GLU A 687 -6.67 30.69 19.36
C GLU A 687 -6.68 32.09 19.97
N PHE A 688 -5.55 32.78 19.88
CA PHE A 688 -5.39 34.15 20.35
C PHE A 688 -4.99 35.03 19.17
N THR A 689 -5.77 36.08 18.91
CA THR A 689 -5.43 37.12 17.94
C THR A 689 -5.29 38.45 18.67
N ALA A 690 -4.22 39.18 18.35
CA ALA A 690 -3.93 40.48 18.90
C ALA A 690 -3.53 41.47 17.80
N ASN A 691 -4.08 42.66 17.89
CA ASN A 691 -3.70 43.83 17.10
C ASN A 691 -3.24 44.94 18.06
N PRO A 692 -2.03 44.84 18.66
CA PRO A 692 -1.58 45.78 19.67
C PRO A 692 -1.55 47.23 19.16
N THR A 693 -1.22 47.41 17.89
CA THR A 693 -1.30 48.67 17.16
C THR A 693 -2.04 48.47 15.84
N LYS A 694 -2.34 49.54 15.10
CA LYS A 694 -2.94 49.45 13.75
C LYS A 694 -2.01 48.76 12.73
N ASN A 695 -0.73 48.65 13.06
CA ASN A 695 0.34 48.24 12.18
C ASN A 695 0.89 46.85 12.53
N TRP A 696 0.56 46.34 13.73
CA TRP A 696 1.09 45.08 14.25
C TRP A 696 -0.04 44.07 14.45
N ARG A 697 0.12 42.90 13.83
CA ARG A 697 -0.78 41.75 14.00
C ARG A 697 0.00 40.58 14.58
N LEU A 698 -0.60 39.91 15.55
CA LEU A 698 -0.09 38.70 16.17
C LEU A 698 -1.21 37.66 16.27
N THR A 699 -0.88 36.42 15.92
CA THR A 699 -1.78 35.27 16.10
C THR A 699 -1.00 34.13 16.75
N PHE A 700 -1.58 33.54 17.79
CA PHE A 700 -1.07 32.35 18.45
C PHE A 700 -2.14 31.26 18.44
N ASN A 701 -1.76 30.06 18.02
CA ASN A 701 -2.61 28.88 18.01
C ASN A 701 -1.94 27.76 18.79
N ALA A 702 -2.69 27.12 19.69
CA ALA A 702 -2.27 25.91 20.38
C ALA A 702 -3.35 24.84 20.24
N SER A 703 -2.95 23.61 19.95
CA SER A 703 -3.89 22.47 19.94
C SER A 703 -3.31 21.26 20.65
N GLU A 704 -4.13 20.66 21.51
CA GLU A 704 -3.91 19.32 22.07
C GLU A 704 -4.84 18.34 21.37
N THR A 705 -4.31 17.27 20.82
CA THR A 705 -5.09 16.19 20.20
C THR A 705 -4.74 14.84 20.82
N LYS A 706 -5.78 14.12 21.26
CA LYS A 706 -5.71 12.71 21.66
C LYS A 706 -6.66 11.92 20.79
N ALA A 707 -6.13 11.13 19.86
CA ALA A 707 -6.93 10.21 19.05
C ALA A 707 -6.72 8.78 19.54
N GLN A 708 -7.74 7.95 19.54
CA GLN A 708 -7.70 6.54 19.94
C GLN A 708 -8.44 5.72 18.88
N ARG A 709 -7.93 4.51 18.60
CA ARG A 709 -8.61 3.51 17.80
C ARG A 709 -9.14 2.42 18.74
N ASN A 710 -10.38 2.01 18.53
CA ASN A 710 -11.12 1.03 19.31
C ASN A 710 -11.76 0.01 18.36
N ASN A 711 -12.14 -1.16 18.87
CA ASN A 711 -12.90 -2.16 18.11
C ASN A 711 -12.21 -2.56 16.79
N ILE A 712 -10.88 -2.72 16.81
CA ILE A 712 -10.08 -2.98 15.61
C ILE A 712 -10.45 -4.35 15.04
N GLY A 713 -10.88 -4.35 13.78
CA GLY A 713 -11.40 -5.49 13.03
C GLY A 713 -12.92 -5.65 13.08
N GLY A 714 -13.60 -5.10 14.09
CA GLY A 714 -15.00 -5.42 14.38
C GLY A 714 -15.19 -6.82 14.96
N ALA A 715 -16.38 -7.10 15.51
CA ALA A 715 -16.65 -8.34 16.25
C ALA A 715 -16.52 -9.61 15.40
N THR A 716 -17.03 -9.59 14.16
CA THR A 716 -17.04 -10.78 13.28
C THR A 716 -15.65 -11.16 12.79
N LEU A 717 -14.80 -10.17 12.51
CA LEU A 717 -13.41 -10.44 12.16
C LEU A 717 -12.60 -10.88 13.39
N GLN A 718 -12.84 -10.31 14.58
CA GLN A 718 -12.17 -10.73 15.81
C GLN A 718 -12.46 -12.20 16.12
N GLU A 719 -13.72 -12.62 16.03
CA GLU A 719 -14.14 -14.03 16.18
C GLU A 719 -13.39 -14.95 15.22
N PHE A 720 -13.32 -14.57 13.94
CA PHE A 720 -12.58 -15.32 12.93
C PHE A 720 -11.08 -15.38 13.24
N ILE A 721 -10.46 -14.26 13.63
CA ILE A 721 -9.03 -14.19 13.94
C ILE A 721 -8.71 -15.05 15.16
N ASP A 722 -9.52 -15.00 16.20
CA ASP A 722 -9.31 -15.77 17.43
C ASP A 722 -9.40 -17.28 17.15
N LEU A 723 -10.38 -17.70 16.35
CA LEU A 723 -10.49 -19.08 15.87
C LEU A 723 -9.27 -19.48 15.04
N THR A 724 -8.97 -18.72 13.99
CA THR A 724 -7.88 -19.01 13.06
C THR A 724 -6.54 -19.06 13.78
N ASN A 725 -6.27 -18.10 14.66
CA ASN A 725 -5.03 -18.02 15.42
C ASN A 725 -4.90 -19.21 16.38
N ARG A 726 -5.98 -19.68 17.00
CA ARG A 726 -5.96 -20.90 17.83
C ARG A 726 -5.53 -22.12 17.02
N TYR A 727 -6.10 -22.30 15.82
CA TYR A 727 -5.71 -23.39 14.92
C TYR A 727 -4.27 -23.24 14.41
N GLN A 728 -3.85 -22.02 14.04
CA GLN A 728 -2.48 -21.74 13.57
C GLN A 728 -1.43 -22.00 14.64
N ASN A 729 -1.75 -21.80 15.93
CA ASN A 729 -0.85 -22.16 17.04
C ASN A 729 -0.92 -23.65 17.41
N GLY A 730 -1.78 -24.44 16.76
CA GLY A 730 -1.83 -25.90 16.84
C GLY A 730 -1.27 -26.57 15.57
N PRO A 731 -1.58 -27.86 15.33
CA PRO A 731 -1.00 -28.62 14.21
C PRO A 731 -1.26 -28.03 12.81
N MET A 732 -2.33 -27.25 12.63
CA MET A 732 -2.59 -26.56 11.36
C MET A 732 -1.44 -25.60 10.99
N GLY A 733 -0.78 -25.01 12.00
CA GLY A 733 0.37 -24.14 11.81
C GLY A 733 1.57 -24.83 11.16
N ASP A 734 1.70 -26.15 11.34
CA ASP A 734 2.79 -26.96 10.79
C ASP A 734 2.57 -27.34 9.31
N MET A 735 1.44 -26.94 8.70
CA MET A 735 1.22 -27.06 7.27
C MET A 735 2.36 -26.38 6.50
N ARG A 736 3.10 -27.13 5.69
CA ARG A 736 4.24 -26.60 4.95
C ARG A 736 3.73 -25.91 3.68
N GLN A 737 3.87 -24.59 3.59
CA GLN A 737 3.39 -23.85 2.40
C GLN A 737 4.42 -23.85 1.26
N TRP A 738 5.71 -23.90 1.61
CA TRP A 738 6.85 -23.85 0.70
C TRP A 738 7.93 -24.85 1.11
N GLY A 739 8.58 -25.49 0.13
CA GLY A 739 9.79 -26.29 0.35
C GLY A 739 9.60 -27.48 1.30
N GLY A 740 8.58 -28.31 1.07
CA GLY A 740 8.06 -29.24 2.08
C GLY A 740 8.97 -30.39 2.54
N GLY A 741 10.23 -30.45 2.12
CA GLY A 741 11.29 -31.32 2.65
C GLY A 741 12.56 -30.63 3.16
N GLN A 742 12.58 -29.30 3.25
CA GLN A 742 13.78 -28.53 3.62
C GLN A 742 13.65 -27.92 5.02
N ASN A 743 14.75 -27.66 5.74
CA ASN A 743 14.70 -26.89 7.01
C ASN A 743 14.43 -25.38 6.76
N SER A 744 14.27 -25.00 5.49
CA SER A 744 13.74 -23.72 5.02
C SER A 744 12.23 -23.76 4.77
N ALA A 745 11.56 -24.90 5.06
CA ALA A 745 10.11 -25.03 4.88
C ALA A 745 9.41 -23.92 5.66
N SER A 746 8.57 -23.16 4.97
CA SER A 746 7.80 -22.10 5.62
C SER A 746 6.49 -22.69 6.14
N PRO A 747 6.33 -22.87 7.46
CA PRO A 747 5.07 -23.32 8.03
C PRO A 747 3.98 -22.25 7.85
N ALA A 748 2.72 -22.67 7.82
CA ALA A 748 1.57 -21.78 7.74
C ALA A 748 1.56 -20.76 8.89
N LEU A 749 2.05 -21.12 10.08
CA LEU A 749 2.19 -20.20 11.21
C LEU A 749 3.17 -19.05 10.91
N ALA A 750 4.32 -19.33 10.29
CA ALA A 750 5.28 -18.28 9.93
C ALA A 750 4.68 -17.32 8.90
N SER A 751 3.97 -17.86 7.91
CA SER A 751 3.23 -17.10 6.90
C SER A 751 2.12 -16.25 7.50
N TRP A 752 1.34 -16.82 8.43
CA TRP A 752 0.29 -16.13 9.19
C TRP A 752 0.85 -14.94 10.00
N ASN A 753 1.93 -15.17 10.73
CA ASN A 753 2.54 -14.14 11.58
C ASN A 753 3.19 -13.02 10.77
N SER A 754 3.93 -13.35 9.70
CA SER A 754 4.65 -12.35 8.89
C SER A 754 3.72 -11.51 8.02
N ASN A 755 2.70 -12.14 7.41
CA ASN A 755 1.79 -11.44 6.50
C ASN A 755 0.65 -10.71 7.22
N PHE A 756 0.18 -11.23 8.36
CA PHE A 756 -1.05 -10.75 9.00
C PHE A 756 -0.93 -10.52 10.51
N TYR A 757 -0.71 -11.56 11.30
CA TYR A 757 -1.04 -11.56 12.73
C TYR A 757 -0.15 -10.63 13.56
N SER A 758 1.14 -10.49 13.24
CA SER A 758 2.02 -9.59 13.99
C SER A 758 1.60 -8.12 13.85
N LYS A 759 1.13 -7.73 12.66
CA LYS A 759 0.60 -6.38 12.39
C LYS A 759 -0.73 -6.16 13.10
N TYR A 760 -1.65 -7.13 12.98
CA TYR A 760 -2.93 -7.08 13.68
C TYR A 760 -2.75 -7.01 15.21
N SER A 761 -1.88 -7.84 15.77
CA SER A 761 -1.59 -7.89 17.21
C SER A 761 -1.05 -6.56 17.74
N LEU A 762 -0.08 -5.95 17.04
CA LEU A 762 0.43 -4.62 17.41
C LEU A 762 -0.71 -3.58 17.44
N MET A 763 -1.58 -3.56 16.42
CA MET A 763 -2.72 -2.65 16.39
C MET A 763 -3.70 -2.92 17.52
N LYS A 764 -4.01 -4.20 17.77
CA LYS A 764 -4.91 -4.61 18.84
C LYS A 764 -4.38 -4.24 20.23
N LEU A 765 -3.06 -4.31 20.44
CA LEU A 765 -2.40 -3.84 21.67
C LEU A 765 -2.45 -2.31 21.83
N GLN A 766 -2.45 -1.56 20.71
CA GLN A 766 -2.63 -0.11 20.70
C GLN A 766 -4.09 0.32 20.90
N GLU A 767 -5.04 -0.63 20.85
CA GLU A 767 -6.46 -0.35 21.02
C GLU A 767 -6.70 0.35 22.38
N GLY A 768 -7.49 1.43 22.37
CA GLY A 768 -7.75 2.24 23.56
C GLY A 768 -6.58 3.15 24.00
N ASN A 769 -5.41 3.07 23.36
CA ASN A 769 -4.29 3.99 23.62
C ASN A 769 -4.32 5.19 22.66
N ASN A 770 -3.61 6.27 23.03
CA ASN A 770 -3.47 7.42 22.14
C ASN A 770 -2.65 7.00 20.90
N SER A 771 -3.11 7.40 19.72
CA SER A 771 -2.47 7.12 18.44
C SER A 771 -1.03 7.61 18.45
N SER A 772 -0.12 6.69 18.15
CA SER A 772 1.31 6.93 18.03
C SER A 772 1.68 7.82 16.85
N GLU A 773 0.82 7.87 15.81
CA GLU A 773 1.03 8.62 14.58
C GLU A 773 0.74 10.13 14.73
N LEU A 774 0.29 10.58 15.91
CA LEU A 774 -0.07 11.96 16.15
C LEU A 774 0.80 12.61 17.23
N ARG A 775 1.42 13.72 16.87
CA ARG A 775 2.02 14.66 17.82
C ARG A 775 0.89 15.27 18.66
N ARG A 776 0.99 15.13 19.98
CA ARG A 776 -0.07 15.50 20.93
C ARG A 776 -0.32 17.01 20.95
N TRP A 777 0.75 17.80 21.01
CA TRP A 777 0.67 19.27 21.03
C TRP A 777 1.25 19.88 19.76
N ARG A 778 0.59 20.95 19.29
CA ARG A 778 1.10 21.84 18.24
C ARG A 778 0.93 23.30 18.66
N PHE A 779 1.96 24.10 18.42
CA PHE A 779 1.93 25.55 18.64
C PHE A 779 2.32 26.27 17.35
N ASN A 780 1.60 27.33 17.01
CA ASN A 780 1.94 28.22 15.91
C ASN A 780 1.83 29.67 16.39
N LEU A 781 2.90 30.44 16.20
CA LEU A 781 2.92 31.88 16.45
C LEU A 781 3.22 32.58 15.13
N VAL A 782 2.45 33.61 14.80
CA VAL A 782 2.65 34.46 13.63
C VAL A 782 2.62 35.91 14.07
N SER A 783 3.61 36.68 13.63
CA SER A 783 3.72 38.12 13.89
C SER A 783 3.98 38.84 12.58
N ASN A 784 3.29 39.96 12.37
CA ASN A 784 3.43 40.75 11.15
C ASN A 784 3.32 42.25 11.46
N TYR A 785 4.30 43.02 11.02
CA TYR A 785 4.34 44.47 11.16
C TYR A 785 4.34 45.16 9.80
N ASN A 786 3.51 46.19 9.64
CA ASN A 786 3.43 47.01 8.43
C ASN A 786 3.88 48.43 8.73
N PHE A 787 4.87 48.92 8.00
CA PHE A 787 5.33 50.29 8.09
C PHE A 787 4.44 51.17 7.21
N THR A 788 3.63 52.04 7.82
CA THR A 788 2.69 52.92 7.12
C THR A 788 3.22 54.35 6.91
N GLU A 789 4.34 54.67 7.55
CA GLU A 789 4.91 56.01 7.66
C GLU A 789 6.44 55.96 7.60
N GLY A 790 7.07 57.11 7.37
CA GLY A 790 8.53 57.25 7.34
C GLY A 790 9.20 56.60 6.12
N PHE A 791 10.51 56.39 6.23
CA PHE A 791 11.36 55.85 5.16
C PHE A 791 10.97 54.42 4.73
N LEU A 792 10.46 53.62 5.66
CA LEU A 792 10.04 52.24 5.39
C LEU A 792 8.56 52.14 4.96
N LYS A 793 7.87 53.24 4.65
CA LYS A 793 6.47 53.20 4.26
C LYS A 793 6.24 52.24 3.08
N GLY A 794 5.30 51.32 3.24
CA GLY A 794 5.01 50.26 2.28
C GLY A 794 5.78 48.96 2.53
N VAL A 795 6.76 48.95 3.44
CA VAL A 795 7.46 47.74 3.87
C VAL A 795 6.61 46.96 4.87
N ASN A 796 6.69 45.65 4.76
CA ASN A 796 6.06 44.66 5.61
C ASN A 796 7.13 43.67 6.09
N VAL A 797 7.17 43.35 7.38
CA VAL A 797 8.04 42.30 7.92
C VAL A 797 7.22 41.38 8.80
N GLY A 798 7.42 40.08 8.68
CA GLY A 798 6.81 39.14 9.59
C GLY A 798 7.61 37.87 9.81
N ALA A 799 7.22 37.17 10.86
CA ALA A 799 7.84 35.95 11.33
C ALA A 799 6.78 34.96 11.81
N GLY A 800 7.05 33.69 11.55
CA GLY A 800 6.28 32.54 12.03
C GLY A 800 7.18 31.60 12.83
N TYR A 801 6.66 31.06 13.92
CA TYR A 801 7.28 29.95 14.64
C TYR A 801 6.27 28.81 14.76
N ARG A 802 6.69 27.60 14.38
CA ARG A 802 5.87 26.39 14.45
C ARG A 802 6.60 25.38 15.32
N TRP A 803 5.91 24.78 16.27
CA TRP A 803 6.43 23.71 17.12
C TRP A 803 5.45 22.55 17.19
N GLN A 804 5.97 21.34 17.22
CA GLN A 804 5.21 20.10 17.35
C GLN A 804 5.90 19.16 18.35
N ASP A 805 5.11 18.60 19.25
CA ASP A 805 5.54 17.67 20.30
C ASP A 805 6.11 16.38 19.72
N LYS A 806 6.81 15.57 20.51
CA LYS A 806 7.34 14.26 20.10
C LYS A 806 6.26 13.30 19.58
N ILE A 807 6.67 12.33 18.77
CA ILE A 807 5.81 11.30 18.15
C ILE A 807 6.36 9.90 18.44
N ALA A 808 5.51 8.90 18.67
CA ALA A 808 5.99 7.54 18.88
C ALA A 808 6.39 6.91 17.54
N ILE A 809 7.60 6.36 17.46
CA ILE A 809 8.20 5.76 16.25
C ILE A 809 8.46 4.25 16.41
N GLY A 810 8.18 3.70 17.59
CA GLY A 810 8.29 2.27 17.86
C GLY A 810 8.01 1.95 19.33
N TYR A 811 8.06 0.67 19.68
CA TYR A 811 7.80 0.19 21.03
C TYR A 811 8.83 -0.89 21.40
N PRO A 812 9.29 -0.94 22.66
CA PRO A 812 10.06 -2.06 23.19
C PRO A 812 9.26 -3.36 23.09
N VAL A 813 9.96 -4.47 22.89
CA VAL A 813 9.37 -5.81 22.86
C VAL A 813 9.44 -6.42 24.26
N ILE A 814 8.32 -6.98 24.73
CA ILE A 814 8.22 -7.75 25.97
C ILE A 814 8.14 -9.22 25.60
N GLU A 815 9.05 -10.03 26.16
CA GLU A 815 8.99 -11.49 26.12
C GLU A 815 8.14 -11.99 27.29
N ASN A 816 7.04 -12.66 26.99
CA ASN A 816 6.18 -13.29 27.99
C ASN A 816 6.75 -14.64 28.44
N LYS A 817 6.34 -15.10 29.61
CA LYS A 817 6.81 -16.37 30.20
C LYS A 817 6.45 -17.61 29.37
N ASP A 818 5.40 -17.54 28.56
CA ASP A 818 4.96 -18.59 27.64
C ASP A 818 5.73 -18.59 26.31
N GLY A 819 6.72 -17.71 26.16
CA GLY A 819 7.52 -17.57 24.94
C GLY A 819 6.84 -16.74 23.86
N THR A 820 5.67 -16.12 24.12
CA THR A 820 5.08 -15.14 23.19
C THR A 820 5.76 -13.78 23.33
N VAL A 821 5.67 -12.93 22.29
CA VAL A 821 6.14 -11.54 22.35
C VAL A 821 4.97 -10.57 22.24
N THR A 822 5.05 -9.48 23.00
CA THR A 822 4.14 -8.34 22.94
C THR A 822 4.94 -7.04 22.93
N PHE A 823 4.27 -5.89 22.91
CA PHE A 823 4.92 -4.57 22.89
C PHE A 823 4.61 -3.79 24.16
N ASP A 824 5.62 -3.11 24.73
CA ASP A 824 5.44 -2.19 25.87
C ASP A 824 4.84 -0.86 25.40
N ILE A 825 3.51 -0.80 25.31
CA ILE A 825 2.79 0.40 24.87
C ILE A 825 2.95 1.56 25.86
N ALA A 826 3.31 1.29 27.12
CA ALA A 826 3.52 2.32 28.14
C ALA A 826 4.88 3.03 27.99
N LYS A 827 5.84 2.46 27.25
CA LYS A 827 7.18 3.01 27.05
C LYS A 827 7.59 3.11 25.57
N PRO A 828 6.86 3.86 24.73
CA PRO A 828 7.22 4.01 23.33
C PRO A 828 8.60 4.66 23.13
N TYR A 829 9.27 4.26 22.06
CA TYR A 829 10.40 5.02 21.50
C TYR A 829 9.85 6.27 20.80
N TYR A 830 10.33 7.44 21.20
CA TYR A 830 9.89 8.72 20.65
C TYR A 830 10.89 9.28 19.65
N GLY A 831 10.39 9.77 18.52
CA GLY A 831 11.12 10.68 17.64
C GLY A 831 11.18 12.07 18.27
N GLU A 832 12.13 12.88 17.82
CA GLU A 832 12.36 14.22 18.34
C GLU A 832 11.15 15.15 18.14
N THR A 833 11.07 16.19 18.96
CA THR A 833 10.20 17.35 18.71
C THR A 833 10.62 18.03 17.40
N GLN A 834 9.69 18.68 16.74
CA GLN A 834 9.97 19.42 15.51
C GLN A 834 9.59 20.87 15.67
N ASP A 835 10.44 21.76 15.18
CA ASP A 835 10.14 23.18 15.08
C ASP A 835 10.67 23.77 13.78
N ALA A 836 10.16 24.96 13.44
CA ALA A 836 10.57 25.70 12.26
C ALA A 836 10.30 27.19 12.43
N ILE A 837 11.19 28.00 11.88
CA ILE A 837 11.05 29.45 11.79
C ILE A 837 10.77 29.83 10.33
N ASP A 838 9.78 30.67 10.11
CA ASP A 838 9.43 31.21 8.79
C ASP A 838 9.57 32.74 8.85
N LEU A 839 10.21 33.37 7.86
CA LEU A 839 10.36 34.83 7.77
C LEU A 839 9.83 35.34 6.44
N TRP A 840 9.31 36.57 6.43
CA TRP A 840 9.01 37.28 5.19
C TRP A 840 9.26 38.77 5.30
N ILE A 841 9.64 39.34 4.15
CA ILE A 841 9.72 40.77 3.94
C ILE A 841 9.02 41.11 2.63
N GLY A 842 8.13 42.09 2.68
CA GLY A 842 7.39 42.59 1.53
C GLY A 842 7.53 44.08 1.37
N TYR A 843 7.33 44.55 0.14
CA TYR A 843 7.20 45.96 -0.18
C TYR A 843 6.04 46.16 -1.14
N GLU A 844 5.18 47.13 -0.83
CA GLU A 844 4.05 47.51 -1.65
C GLU A 844 4.13 48.99 -2.01
N ARG A 845 3.91 49.29 -3.29
CA ARG A 845 3.72 50.66 -3.77
C ARG A 845 2.80 50.71 -4.97
N LYS A 846 2.24 51.89 -5.20
CA LYS A 846 1.63 52.21 -6.49
C LYS A 846 2.73 52.37 -7.54
N LEU A 847 2.61 51.68 -8.66
CA LEU A 847 3.44 51.94 -9.85
C LEU A 847 2.81 53.04 -10.70
N THR A 848 1.49 53.01 -10.83
CA THR A 848 0.68 54.03 -11.50
C THR A 848 -0.60 54.28 -10.71
N SER A 849 -1.49 55.15 -11.21
CA SER A 849 -2.83 55.35 -10.61
C SER A 849 -3.74 54.13 -10.72
N LYS A 850 -3.45 53.20 -11.65
CA LYS A 850 -4.25 51.99 -11.93
C LYS A 850 -3.56 50.71 -11.50
N ILE A 851 -2.27 50.74 -11.14
CA ILE A 851 -1.51 49.52 -10.86
C ILE A 851 -0.86 49.62 -9.49
N ASN A 852 -1.28 48.73 -8.60
CA ASN A 852 -0.60 48.46 -7.34
C ASN A 852 0.32 47.26 -7.53
N TRP A 853 1.58 47.40 -7.10
CA TRP A 853 2.56 46.32 -7.14
C TRP A 853 3.02 45.98 -5.74
N ARG A 854 3.05 44.67 -5.47
CA ARG A 854 3.63 44.09 -4.27
C ARG A 854 4.69 43.09 -4.65
N VAL A 855 5.85 43.19 -4.01
CA VAL A 855 6.90 42.18 -4.03
C VAL A 855 7.07 41.62 -2.62
N GLN A 856 7.18 40.31 -2.48
CA GLN A 856 7.42 39.68 -1.18
C GLN A 856 8.38 38.49 -1.32
N LEU A 857 9.41 38.50 -0.48
CA LEU A 857 10.28 37.37 -0.24
C LEU A 857 9.79 36.62 1.00
N ASN A 858 9.60 35.31 0.86
CA ASN A 858 9.30 34.40 1.94
C ASN A 858 10.43 33.39 2.06
N VAL A 859 10.90 33.14 3.27
CA VAL A 859 11.84 32.08 3.61
C VAL A 859 11.16 31.18 4.65
N ARG A 860 10.87 29.93 4.29
CA ARG A 860 10.29 28.94 5.21
C ARG A 860 11.36 27.98 5.70
N ASN A 861 11.20 27.46 6.93
CA ASN A 861 12.17 26.58 7.60
C ASN A 861 13.59 27.18 7.61
N LEU A 862 13.70 28.44 8.04
CA LEU A 862 14.95 29.17 8.10
C LEU A 862 16.00 28.42 8.95
N GLY A 863 17.18 28.18 8.37
CA GLY A 863 18.27 27.46 9.02
C GLY A 863 18.22 25.93 8.87
N ASP A 864 17.11 25.38 8.37
CA ASP A 864 17.00 23.94 8.10
C ASP A 864 17.59 23.60 6.72
N GLY A 865 18.74 22.91 6.74
CA GLY A 865 19.37 22.36 5.53
C GLY A 865 18.96 20.91 5.25
N ASN A 866 19.92 20.12 4.79
CA ASN A 866 19.78 18.68 4.59
C ASN A 866 19.69 17.98 5.94
N LYS A 867 18.48 17.60 6.36
CA LYS A 867 18.20 16.97 7.66
C LYS A 867 17.37 15.71 7.47
N LEU A 868 17.69 14.66 8.23
CA LEU A 868 16.88 13.45 8.35
C LEU A 868 16.14 13.43 9.68
N VAL A 869 14.95 12.85 9.69
CA VAL A 869 14.15 12.59 10.89
C VAL A 869 13.82 11.09 10.99
N PRO A 870 13.90 10.47 12.17
CA PRO A 870 13.58 9.06 12.33
C PRO A 870 12.06 8.84 12.17
N LEU A 871 11.68 7.88 11.32
CA LEU A 871 10.29 7.50 11.06
C LEU A 871 9.88 6.24 11.83
N SER A 872 10.82 5.31 12.02
CA SER A 872 10.55 4.10 12.80
C SER A 872 11.81 3.51 13.41
N THR A 873 11.65 2.68 14.44
CA THR A 873 12.75 1.94 15.07
C THR A 873 12.69 0.43 14.81
N GLN A 874 13.83 -0.23 14.99
CA GLN A 874 13.93 -1.66 15.25
C GLN A 874 13.38 -1.98 16.65
N TRP A 875 13.33 -3.26 17.00
CA TRP A 875 12.84 -3.76 18.29
C TRP A 875 13.63 -3.22 19.51
N ASP A 876 14.90 -2.85 19.30
CA ASP A 876 15.82 -2.34 20.33
C ASP A 876 15.85 -0.81 20.43
N GLY A 877 15.08 -0.11 19.60
CA GLY A 877 15.01 1.36 19.57
C GLY A 877 15.99 2.02 18.58
N THR A 878 16.89 1.28 17.94
CA THR A 878 17.73 1.83 16.86
C THR A 878 16.87 2.23 15.65
N VAL A 879 17.27 3.26 14.91
CA VAL A 879 16.45 3.77 13.79
C VAL A 879 16.44 2.78 12.64
N ALA A 880 15.25 2.36 12.22
CA ALA A 880 15.06 1.49 11.06
C ALA A 880 14.82 2.29 9.77
N ALA A 881 14.05 3.38 9.86
CA ALA A 881 13.72 4.20 8.70
C ALA A 881 13.90 5.69 8.98
N TRP A 882 14.46 6.40 8.00
CA TRP A 882 14.65 7.84 7.99
C TRP A 882 13.75 8.50 6.94
N GLY A 883 13.34 9.73 7.21
CA GLY A 883 12.63 10.59 6.27
C GLY A 883 13.37 11.92 6.10
N ILE A 884 13.30 12.50 4.91
CA ILE A 884 13.82 13.84 4.65
C ILE A 884 12.92 14.87 5.35
N ALA A 885 13.51 15.71 6.20
CA ALA A 885 12.78 16.81 6.82
C ALA A 885 12.48 17.91 5.78
N PRO A 886 11.38 18.68 5.94
CA PRO A 886 11.17 19.87 5.12
C PRO A 886 12.38 20.81 5.17
N CYS A 887 12.96 21.12 4.02
CA CYS A 887 14.13 21.99 3.92
C CYS A 887 13.74 23.47 3.85
N GLN A 888 14.74 24.33 3.97
CA GLN A 888 14.59 25.77 3.76
C GLN A 888 14.15 26.06 2.33
N THR A 889 13.05 26.80 2.17
CA THR A 889 12.51 27.18 0.85
C THR A 889 12.39 28.68 0.72
N TRP A 890 12.79 29.20 -0.45
CA TRP A 890 12.75 30.62 -0.79
C TRP A 890 11.70 30.84 -1.85
N THR A 891 10.82 31.83 -1.65
CA THR A 891 9.78 32.18 -2.63
C THR A 891 9.70 33.69 -2.77
N LEU A 892 9.99 34.17 -3.98
CA LEU A 892 9.76 35.56 -4.38
C LEU A 892 8.47 35.66 -5.19
N THR A 893 7.51 36.43 -4.69
CA THR A 893 6.23 36.65 -5.37
C THR A 893 6.10 38.10 -5.79
N ASN A 894 5.72 38.32 -7.04
CA ASN A 894 5.32 39.62 -7.56
C ASN A 894 3.82 39.59 -7.88
N THR A 895 3.07 40.55 -7.35
CA THR A 895 1.63 40.69 -7.57
C THR A 895 1.33 42.05 -8.16
N PHE A 896 0.60 42.07 -9.27
CA PHE A 896 0.09 43.29 -9.91
C PHE A 896 -1.44 43.27 -9.81
N SER A 897 -2.01 44.34 -9.26
CA SER A 897 -3.46 44.53 -9.15
C SER A 897 -3.86 45.75 -9.97
N PHE A 898 -4.89 45.59 -10.81
CA PHE A 898 -5.36 46.55 -11.82
C PHE A 898 -6.69 47.21 -11.44
#